data_AF-A0AAE1HUW1-F1
#
_entry.id   AF-A0AAE1HUW1-F1
#
_cell.length_a   1.000
_cell.length_b   1.000
_cell.length_c   1.000
_cell.angle_alpha   90.00
_cell.angle_beta   90.00
_cell.angle_gamma   90.00
#
_symmetry.space_group_name_H-M   'P 1'
#
loop_
_entity.id
_entity.type
_entity.pdbx_description
1 polymer ?
#
loop_
_entity_poly.entity_id
_entity_poly.type
_entity_poly.pdbx_seq_one_letter_code
_entity_poly.pdbx_strand_id
1 'polypeptide(L)'
;MPMVGFLKSYLDTAAVYQNEADIGAALKELLPRYGLRREDIFLTSKLAPEDHHPDRVERAVSKSLAQLQTSYLDLFLVHWPGTAGIPAGDSNNRRLRRAAWQQLVALHKKGVLKAIGVSNFTIRHIDELLEDCEGVKPAVNQVELHPHFPQRDLLSHCKQAEIFVQAYSSFGGTNNTSLLRDPIILQVAKDCGRQPAQVLLRWALQQNIVEVTPIELETCFADRIAEISHSAYNSLPKTGKPQPGLEWTLLASIVQVNASNNLNLKVVALGTGTKCIGQGKLSTCGDIVNDSHAEVIARRAFLRYLYSQVLLALRDDKSSIFDVQSECRHLNLKIGISFHFYTSHTPCGDASIFSKNEDITEIDLDNCVALMPKYFTNSSENVSVKTGTDVEHLKRSHDSSQETSRGSESDLVPPKRFKSDIHRTGAKCLATEYRQDSKLPGCDFHVLGAIRSKPGRGDPTLSVSCSDKLMRWNCVGIQGALLSRLLGTPIYLQSITIGGGCPFSESALRRAIMERAGDGKFDLPPGYLIHKPNLFQSTLPFPDRRKDNTQRPCPSSIVWSATPERPLEIAVEGRRLGVTKKKQGTAAGRLQICKKNLFKQFLTCWSLKEMFRNQVEPSSSVYNDLSYLECKSDAVVYRNAWKCVLKETNLPWTMKPSNLFLFGSED
;
A
#
# COMPACT_ATOMS: atom_id res chain seq x y z
N MET A 1 -9.38 37.78 -16.02
CA MET A 1 -9.70 36.60 -15.20
C MET A 1 -8.48 35.69 -15.15
N PRO A 2 -7.98 35.28 -13.98
CA PRO A 2 -6.89 34.30 -13.88
C PRO A 2 -7.41 32.89 -14.17
N MET A 3 -6.65 32.11 -14.94
CA MET A 3 -6.99 30.71 -15.24
C MET A 3 -6.78 29.82 -14.00
N VAL A 4 -7.87 29.37 -13.38
CA VAL A 4 -7.87 28.16 -12.53
C VAL A 4 -8.26 26.98 -13.41
N GLY A 5 -7.35 26.60 -14.31
CA GLY A 5 -7.51 25.44 -15.17
C GLY A 5 -7.13 24.17 -14.41
N PHE A 6 -8.11 23.43 -13.89
CA PHE A 6 -7.91 22.02 -13.60
C PHE A 6 -7.55 21.33 -14.92
N LEU A 7 -6.33 20.76 -15.02
CA LEU A 7 -6.05 19.82 -16.10
C LEU A 7 -7.02 18.64 -15.94
N LYS A 8 -7.78 18.33 -16.98
CA LYS A 8 -8.58 17.09 -17.00
C LYS A 8 -7.65 15.89 -16.86
N SER A 9 -7.93 15.01 -15.90
CA SER A 9 -7.19 13.74 -15.79
C SER A 9 -7.48 12.88 -17.01
N TYR A 10 -6.44 12.47 -17.73
CA TYR A 10 -6.53 11.64 -18.92
C TYR A 10 -6.40 10.14 -18.55
N LEU A 11 -7.31 9.31 -19.05
CA LEU A 11 -7.34 7.87 -18.83
C LEU A 11 -7.47 7.13 -20.18
N ASP A 12 -6.64 6.13 -20.38
CA ASP A 12 -6.55 5.35 -21.61
C ASP A 12 -6.81 3.87 -21.32
N THR A 13 -7.87 3.33 -21.91
CA THR A 13 -8.28 1.94 -21.79
C THR A 13 -8.35 1.28 -23.16
N ALA A 14 -8.68 -0.01 -23.20
CA ALA A 14 -9.07 -0.73 -24.41
C ALA A 14 -9.85 -1.97 -23.99
N ALA A 15 -10.84 -2.38 -24.78
CA ALA A 15 -11.58 -3.63 -24.54
C ALA A 15 -10.65 -4.86 -24.42
N VAL A 16 -9.51 -4.85 -25.13
CA VAL A 16 -8.54 -5.96 -25.14
C VAL A 16 -7.77 -6.13 -23.81
N TYR A 17 -7.73 -5.10 -22.96
CA TYR A 17 -7.10 -5.19 -21.64
C TYR A 17 -7.98 -5.91 -20.60
N GLN A 18 -9.26 -6.16 -20.95
CA GLN A 18 -10.23 -6.92 -20.15
C GLN A 18 -10.54 -6.37 -18.74
N ASN A 19 -10.06 -5.16 -18.41
CA ASN A 19 -10.18 -4.52 -17.10
C ASN A 19 -11.09 -3.28 -17.07
N GLU A 20 -11.84 -3.02 -18.15
CA GLU A 20 -12.71 -1.84 -18.25
C GLU A 20 -13.81 -1.82 -17.17
N ALA A 21 -14.25 -2.99 -16.69
CA ALA A 21 -15.22 -3.13 -15.62
C ALA A 21 -14.66 -2.66 -14.26
N ASP A 22 -13.40 -3.01 -13.97
CA ASP A 22 -12.70 -2.60 -12.75
C ASP A 22 -12.44 -1.09 -12.73
N ILE A 23 -12.06 -0.54 -13.90
CA ILE A 23 -11.89 0.89 -14.09
C ILE A 23 -13.22 1.64 -13.89
N GLY A 24 -14.32 1.13 -14.45
CA GLY A 24 -15.66 1.71 -14.23
C GLY A 24 -16.09 1.69 -12.76
N ALA A 25 -15.84 0.58 -12.05
CA ALA A 25 -16.10 0.48 -10.62
C ALA A 25 -15.26 1.47 -9.80
N ALA A 26 -13.96 1.58 -10.09
CA ALA A 26 -13.05 2.52 -9.45
C ALA A 26 -13.45 3.98 -9.70
N LEU A 27 -13.82 4.35 -10.93
CA LEU A 27 -14.29 5.71 -11.25
C LEU A 27 -15.55 6.08 -10.47
N LYS A 28 -16.49 5.14 -10.31
CA LYS A 28 -17.73 5.35 -9.56
C LYS A 28 -17.50 5.60 -8.06
N GLU A 29 -16.51 4.95 -7.45
CA GLU A 29 -16.14 5.25 -6.05
C GLU A 29 -15.32 6.55 -5.93
N LEU A 30 -14.31 6.72 -6.79
CA LEU A 30 -13.27 7.71 -6.59
C LEU A 30 -13.67 9.12 -7.05
N LEU A 31 -14.43 9.28 -8.14
CA LEU A 31 -14.81 10.61 -8.62
C LEU A 31 -15.59 11.41 -7.55
N PRO A 32 -16.68 10.91 -6.93
CA PRO A 32 -17.39 11.65 -5.88
C PRO A 32 -16.52 11.91 -4.65
N ARG A 33 -15.65 10.95 -4.28
CA ARG A 33 -14.74 11.03 -3.13
C ARG A 33 -13.72 12.16 -3.24
N TYR A 34 -13.35 12.57 -4.46
CA TYR A 34 -12.47 13.72 -4.73
C TYR A 34 -13.23 14.97 -5.23
N GLY A 35 -14.56 14.97 -5.20
CA GLY A 35 -15.37 16.09 -5.68
C GLY A 35 -15.33 16.29 -7.20
N LEU A 36 -14.95 15.25 -7.96
CA LEU A 36 -14.86 15.25 -9.42
C LEU A 36 -16.11 14.64 -10.04
N ARG A 37 -16.41 15.05 -11.27
CA ARG A 37 -17.52 14.54 -12.09
C ARG A 37 -16.97 13.90 -13.37
N ARG A 38 -17.83 13.22 -14.13
CA ARG A 38 -17.43 12.52 -15.35
C ARG A 38 -16.83 13.46 -16.40
N GLU A 39 -17.33 14.68 -16.52
CA GLU A 39 -16.82 15.71 -17.44
C GLU A 39 -15.47 16.31 -17.02
N ASP A 40 -15.02 16.09 -15.79
CA ASP A 40 -13.74 16.61 -15.28
C ASP A 40 -12.56 15.67 -15.63
N ILE A 41 -12.84 14.49 -16.21
CA ILE A 41 -11.86 13.54 -16.75
C ILE A 41 -12.02 13.39 -18.28
N PHE A 42 -10.96 12.94 -18.95
CA PHE A 42 -10.96 12.55 -20.36
C PHE A 42 -10.73 11.04 -20.43
N LEU A 43 -11.69 10.28 -20.98
CA LEU A 43 -11.66 8.82 -21.02
C LEU A 43 -11.64 8.30 -22.46
N THR A 44 -10.58 7.57 -22.80
CA THR A 44 -10.35 6.93 -24.10
C THR A 44 -10.53 5.42 -23.99
N SER A 45 -11.18 4.78 -24.97
CA SER A 45 -11.17 3.32 -25.17
C SER A 45 -10.94 2.97 -26.65
N LYS A 46 -10.86 1.67 -26.98
CA LYS A 46 -10.49 1.18 -28.32
C LYS A 46 -11.28 -0.06 -28.76
N LEU A 47 -11.74 -0.05 -30.01
CA LEU A 47 -12.39 -1.17 -30.70
C LEU A 47 -11.41 -2.33 -30.89
N ALA A 48 -11.75 -3.53 -30.42
CA ALA A 48 -10.90 -4.71 -30.57
C ALA A 48 -10.82 -5.19 -32.04
N PRO A 49 -9.70 -5.80 -32.47
CA PRO A 49 -9.55 -6.34 -33.83
C PRO A 49 -10.60 -7.38 -34.23
N GLU A 50 -11.22 -8.07 -33.26
CA GLU A 50 -12.31 -9.01 -33.45
C GLU A 50 -13.66 -8.34 -33.77
N ASP A 51 -13.83 -7.06 -33.44
CA ASP A 51 -15.11 -6.33 -33.55
C ASP A 51 -15.18 -5.40 -34.78
N HIS A 52 -14.23 -5.48 -35.72
CA HIS A 52 -14.24 -4.67 -36.95
C HIS A 52 -15.39 -4.97 -37.93
N HIS A 53 -16.16 -6.05 -37.73
CA HIS A 53 -17.35 -6.30 -38.55
C HIS A 53 -18.46 -5.30 -38.17
N PRO A 54 -19.12 -4.63 -39.14
CA PRO A 54 -20.05 -3.53 -38.84
C PRO A 54 -21.12 -3.91 -37.80
N ASP A 55 -21.70 -5.11 -37.90
CA ASP A 55 -22.74 -5.61 -36.97
C ASP A 55 -22.27 -5.82 -35.52
N ARG A 56 -20.96 -5.73 -35.25
CA ARG A 56 -20.36 -5.85 -33.91
C ARG A 56 -19.96 -4.52 -33.30
N VAL A 57 -19.68 -3.47 -34.11
CA VAL A 57 -19.11 -2.20 -33.61
C VAL A 57 -19.99 -1.52 -32.56
N GLU A 58 -21.30 -1.36 -32.84
CA GLU A 58 -22.22 -0.72 -31.88
C GLU A 58 -22.37 -1.55 -30.58
N ARG A 59 -22.29 -2.88 -30.68
CA ARG A 59 -22.29 -3.78 -29.51
C ARG A 59 -21.01 -3.65 -28.69
N ALA A 60 -19.85 -3.58 -29.34
CA ALA A 60 -18.55 -3.41 -28.69
C ALA A 60 -18.46 -2.07 -27.96
N VAL A 61 -18.86 -0.97 -28.61
CA VAL A 61 -18.94 0.36 -27.98
C VAL A 61 -19.92 0.36 -26.79
N SER A 62 -21.10 -0.25 -26.93
CA SER A 62 -22.08 -0.38 -25.85
C SER A 62 -21.53 -1.20 -24.66
N LYS A 63 -20.75 -2.25 -24.93
CA LYS A 63 -20.07 -3.06 -23.90
C LYS A 63 -19.04 -2.24 -23.14
N SER A 64 -18.16 -1.50 -23.82
CA SER A 64 -17.17 -0.64 -23.16
C SER A 64 -17.83 0.47 -22.32
N LEU A 65 -18.91 1.10 -22.81
CA LEU A 65 -19.68 2.09 -22.05
C LEU A 65 -20.29 1.51 -20.77
N ALA A 66 -20.87 0.31 -20.86
CA ALA A 66 -21.45 -0.40 -19.72
C ALA A 66 -20.38 -0.81 -18.69
N GLN A 67 -19.24 -1.33 -19.16
CA GLN A 67 -18.12 -1.72 -18.30
C GLN A 67 -17.48 -0.50 -17.60
N LEU A 68 -17.21 0.57 -18.34
CA LEU A 68 -16.70 1.84 -17.81
C LEU A 68 -17.77 2.66 -17.03
N GLN A 69 -19.00 2.15 -16.93
CA GLN A 69 -20.14 2.75 -16.21
C GLN A 69 -20.40 4.22 -16.61
N THR A 70 -20.35 4.53 -17.91
CA THR A 70 -20.48 5.89 -18.44
C THR A 70 -21.37 5.97 -19.67
N SER A 71 -21.97 7.14 -19.92
CA SER A 71 -22.86 7.39 -21.06
C SER A 71 -22.15 7.90 -22.32
N TYR A 72 -20.87 8.29 -22.22
CA TYR A 72 -20.07 8.72 -23.35
C TYR A 72 -18.57 8.48 -23.14
N LEU A 73 -17.82 8.42 -24.24
CA LEU A 73 -16.35 8.41 -24.24
C LEU A 73 -15.83 9.68 -24.91
N ASP A 74 -14.74 10.22 -24.40
CA ASP A 74 -14.14 11.45 -24.94
C ASP A 74 -13.40 11.14 -26.25
N LEU A 75 -12.81 9.96 -26.36
CA LEU A 75 -12.15 9.45 -27.56
C LEU A 75 -12.40 7.94 -27.69
N PHE A 76 -12.60 7.46 -28.92
CA PHE A 76 -12.63 6.02 -29.20
C PHE A 76 -11.83 5.69 -30.45
N LEU A 77 -10.92 4.72 -30.34
CA LEU A 77 -9.95 4.39 -31.39
C LEU A 77 -10.25 3.05 -32.06
N VAL A 78 -10.03 2.93 -33.37
CA VAL A 78 -9.81 1.62 -34.01
C VAL A 78 -8.44 1.12 -33.55
N HIS A 79 -8.35 0.05 -32.74
CA HIS A 79 -7.12 -0.31 -32.03
C HIS A 79 -5.99 -0.78 -32.95
N TRP A 80 -6.32 -1.49 -34.04
CA TRP A 80 -5.35 -1.94 -35.03
C TRP A 80 -5.93 -1.81 -36.43
N PRO A 81 -5.10 -1.65 -37.48
CA PRO A 81 -5.57 -1.65 -38.86
C PRO A 81 -5.97 -3.05 -39.38
N GLY A 82 -5.51 -4.14 -38.74
CA GLY A 82 -5.85 -5.52 -39.14
C GLY A 82 -7.02 -6.08 -38.34
N THR A 83 -7.86 -6.89 -38.97
CA THR A 83 -8.96 -7.63 -38.31
C THR A 83 -8.46 -8.97 -37.79
N ALA A 84 -8.92 -9.40 -36.62
CA ALA A 84 -8.56 -10.70 -36.05
C ALA A 84 -8.92 -11.85 -37.01
N GLY A 85 -8.00 -12.81 -37.18
CA GLY A 85 -8.16 -13.95 -38.08
C GLY A 85 -7.95 -13.66 -39.57
N ILE A 86 -7.67 -12.42 -39.97
CA ILE A 86 -7.40 -12.04 -41.37
C ILE A 86 -5.92 -11.71 -41.56
N PRO A 87 -5.21 -12.30 -42.55
CA PRO A 87 -3.81 -11.96 -42.83
C PRO A 87 -3.62 -10.48 -43.15
N ALA A 88 -2.53 -9.86 -42.68
CA ALA A 88 -2.31 -8.42 -42.81
C ALA A 88 -2.29 -7.88 -44.26
N GLY A 89 -1.89 -8.71 -45.23
CA GLY A 89 -1.89 -8.38 -46.66
C GLY A 89 -3.25 -8.51 -47.36
N ASP A 90 -4.27 -9.07 -46.70
CA ASP A 90 -5.58 -9.31 -47.31
C ASP A 90 -6.36 -7.99 -47.52
N SER A 91 -6.86 -7.82 -48.74
CA SER A 91 -7.74 -6.71 -49.16
C SER A 91 -8.98 -6.51 -48.27
N ASN A 92 -9.49 -7.57 -47.64
CA ASN A 92 -10.64 -7.53 -46.74
C ASN A 92 -10.39 -6.63 -45.52
N ASN A 93 -9.14 -6.47 -45.06
CA ASN A 93 -8.81 -5.54 -43.97
C ASN A 93 -9.20 -4.09 -44.34
N ARG A 94 -8.97 -3.66 -45.59
CA ARG A 94 -9.34 -2.30 -46.03
C ARG A 94 -10.86 -2.11 -45.98
N ARG A 95 -11.62 -3.10 -46.48
CA ARG A 95 -13.10 -3.09 -46.43
C ARG A 95 -13.61 -3.02 -44.99
N LEU A 96 -13.04 -3.81 -44.09
CA LEU A 96 -13.48 -3.88 -42.69
C LEU A 96 -13.06 -2.65 -41.87
N ARG A 97 -11.85 -2.11 -42.07
CA ARG A 97 -11.46 -0.80 -41.51
C ARG A 97 -12.47 0.29 -41.85
N ARG A 98 -12.84 0.39 -43.13
CA ARG A 98 -13.83 1.36 -43.62
C ARG A 98 -15.22 1.12 -43.01
N ALA A 99 -15.70 -0.12 -43.02
CA ALA A 99 -17.00 -0.46 -42.42
C ALA A 99 -17.05 -0.16 -40.91
N ALA A 100 -15.96 -0.42 -40.19
CA ALA A 100 -15.83 -0.05 -38.78
C ALA A 100 -15.83 1.47 -38.58
N TRP A 101 -15.10 2.23 -39.41
CA TRP A 101 -15.09 3.69 -39.37
C TRP A 101 -16.48 4.28 -39.58
N GLN A 102 -17.22 3.80 -40.58
CA GLN A 102 -18.60 4.23 -40.86
C GLN A 102 -19.52 4.09 -39.63
N GLN A 103 -19.40 2.99 -38.88
CA GLN A 103 -20.15 2.78 -37.63
C GLN A 103 -19.69 3.72 -36.50
N LEU A 104 -18.37 3.95 -36.35
CA LEU A 104 -17.86 4.91 -35.37
C LEU A 104 -18.29 6.35 -35.69
N VAL A 105 -18.35 6.73 -36.97
CA VAL A 105 -18.88 8.03 -37.42
C VAL A 105 -20.37 8.18 -37.08
N ALA A 106 -21.17 7.12 -37.22
CA ALA A 106 -22.57 7.13 -36.80
C ALA A 106 -22.71 7.32 -35.27
N LEU A 107 -21.89 6.63 -34.47
CA LEU A 107 -21.90 6.73 -33.00
C LEU A 107 -21.36 8.08 -32.49
N HIS A 108 -20.42 8.68 -33.22
CA HIS A 108 -19.96 10.06 -33.01
C HIS A 108 -21.08 11.07 -33.30
N LYS A 109 -21.78 10.93 -34.43
CA LYS A 109 -22.95 11.76 -34.79
C LYS A 109 -24.12 11.60 -33.78
N LYS A 110 -24.28 10.43 -33.15
CA LYS A 110 -25.20 10.21 -32.00
C LYS A 110 -24.73 10.87 -30.68
N GLY A 111 -23.52 11.45 -30.63
CA GLY A 111 -22.98 12.13 -29.46
C GLY A 111 -22.44 11.22 -28.34
N VAL A 112 -22.44 9.90 -28.56
CA VAL A 112 -21.93 8.88 -27.62
C VAL A 112 -20.41 8.86 -27.58
N LEU A 113 -19.76 9.16 -28.70
CA LEU A 113 -18.31 9.32 -28.83
C LEU A 113 -18.02 10.80 -29.13
N LYS A 114 -17.27 11.50 -28.27
CA LYS A 114 -17.00 12.94 -28.48
C LYS A 114 -15.95 13.19 -29.56
N ALA A 115 -14.98 12.30 -29.68
CA ALA A 115 -14.05 12.20 -30.80
C ALA A 115 -13.82 10.73 -31.18
N ILE A 116 -13.40 10.49 -32.41
CA ILE A 116 -13.01 9.18 -32.92
C ILE A 116 -11.64 9.26 -33.59
N GLY A 117 -10.89 8.16 -33.55
CA GLY A 117 -9.54 8.09 -34.10
C GLY A 117 -9.10 6.67 -34.39
N VAL A 118 -7.81 6.51 -34.63
CA VAL A 118 -7.19 5.24 -34.99
C VAL A 118 -5.95 4.98 -34.13
N SER A 119 -5.49 3.74 -34.10
CA SER A 119 -4.24 3.35 -33.46
C SER A 119 -3.50 2.34 -34.32
N ASN A 120 -2.17 2.46 -34.36
CA ASN A 120 -1.28 1.64 -35.19
C ASN A 120 -1.49 1.80 -36.71
N PHE A 121 -2.06 2.92 -37.15
CA PHE A 121 -2.23 3.21 -38.58
C PHE A 121 -0.94 3.79 -39.15
N THR A 122 -0.48 3.22 -40.26
CA THR A 122 0.64 3.73 -41.07
C THR A 122 0.14 4.82 -42.03
N ILE A 123 1.05 5.53 -42.71
CA ILE A 123 0.72 6.53 -43.74
C ILE A 123 -0.31 5.97 -44.74
N ARG A 124 -0.04 4.79 -45.33
CA ARG A 124 -0.97 4.10 -46.22
C ARG A 124 -2.36 3.89 -45.61
N HIS A 125 -2.45 3.49 -44.34
CA HIS A 125 -3.75 3.26 -43.69
C HIS A 125 -4.50 4.57 -43.38
N ILE A 126 -3.77 5.68 -43.21
CA ILE A 126 -4.33 7.03 -43.08
C ILE A 126 -4.85 7.50 -44.44
N ASP A 127 -4.05 7.41 -45.51
CA ASP A 127 -4.46 7.75 -46.88
C ASP A 127 -5.74 6.99 -47.28
N GLU A 128 -5.73 5.65 -47.13
CA GLU A 128 -6.89 4.79 -47.44
C GLU A 128 -8.16 5.15 -46.65
N LEU A 129 -8.02 5.81 -45.49
CA LEU A 129 -9.12 6.26 -44.63
C LEU A 129 -9.56 7.69 -44.97
N LEU A 130 -8.63 8.58 -45.31
CA LEU A 130 -8.93 9.96 -45.70
C LEU A 130 -9.62 10.03 -47.07
N GLU A 131 -9.35 9.08 -47.96
CA GLU A 131 -10.11 8.86 -49.21
C GLU A 131 -11.63 8.76 -48.96
N ASP A 132 -12.06 8.18 -47.84
CA ASP A 132 -13.48 8.00 -47.53
C ASP A 132 -13.75 7.97 -46.01
N CYS A 133 -13.61 9.15 -45.39
CA CYS A 133 -13.76 9.33 -43.95
C CYS A 133 -15.19 9.73 -43.51
N GLU A 134 -16.20 9.65 -44.39
CA GLU A 134 -17.61 10.00 -44.10
C GLU A 134 -17.81 11.44 -43.56
N GLY A 135 -16.91 12.35 -43.97
CA GLY A 135 -16.85 13.74 -43.52
C GLY A 135 -16.26 13.97 -42.13
N VAL A 136 -15.70 12.93 -41.49
CA VAL A 136 -15.08 13.01 -40.15
C VAL A 136 -13.67 12.44 -40.22
N LYS A 137 -12.67 13.32 -40.29
CA LYS A 137 -11.25 12.94 -40.16
C LYS A 137 -11.01 12.28 -38.79
N PRO A 138 -10.09 11.30 -38.68
CA PRO A 138 -9.66 10.81 -37.37
C PRO A 138 -8.97 11.93 -36.59
N ALA A 139 -9.46 12.21 -35.38
CA ALA A 139 -8.88 13.25 -34.52
C ALA A 139 -7.48 12.88 -34.02
N VAL A 140 -7.22 11.58 -33.82
CA VAL A 140 -5.99 11.02 -33.27
C VAL A 140 -5.52 9.79 -34.05
N ASN A 141 -4.20 9.65 -34.24
CA ASN A 141 -3.54 8.38 -34.49
C ASN A 141 -2.60 8.04 -33.31
N GLN A 142 -2.91 6.99 -32.55
CA GLN A 142 -2.13 6.55 -31.39
C GLN A 142 -1.13 5.44 -31.79
N VAL A 143 0.18 5.66 -31.60
CA VAL A 143 1.24 4.76 -32.11
C VAL A 143 2.43 4.63 -31.16
N GLU A 144 3.20 3.54 -31.29
CA GLU A 144 4.47 3.37 -30.57
C GLU A 144 5.44 4.47 -31.00
N LEU A 145 5.92 5.28 -30.06
CA LEU A 145 6.79 6.40 -30.40
C LEU A 145 7.75 6.77 -29.27
N HIS A 146 9.04 6.65 -29.54
CA HIS A 146 10.12 6.90 -28.60
C HIS A 146 11.42 7.25 -29.34
N PRO A 147 12.52 7.70 -28.67
CA PRO A 147 13.75 8.07 -29.36
C PRO A 147 14.33 7.00 -30.31
N HIS A 148 14.24 5.72 -29.95
CA HIS A 148 14.66 4.60 -30.83
C HIS A 148 13.65 4.22 -31.94
N PHE A 149 12.46 4.82 -31.96
CA PHE A 149 11.42 4.61 -32.97
C PHE A 149 10.61 5.91 -33.18
N PRO A 150 11.21 6.95 -33.79
CA PRO A 150 10.65 8.30 -33.80
C PRO A 150 9.61 8.56 -34.90
N GLN A 151 9.39 7.61 -35.82
CA GLN A 151 8.38 7.64 -36.89
C GLN A 151 8.20 9.01 -37.60
N ARG A 152 9.30 9.67 -37.98
CA ARG A 152 9.31 11.07 -38.47
C ARG A 152 8.39 11.33 -39.67
N ASP A 153 8.32 10.39 -40.60
CA ASP A 153 7.50 10.54 -41.81
C ASP A 153 6.01 10.46 -41.47
N LEU A 154 5.63 9.55 -40.56
CA LEU A 154 4.27 9.44 -40.03
C LEU A 154 3.87 10.70 -39.26
N LEU A 155 4.75 11.23 -38.40
CA LEU A 155 4.52 12.50 -37.70
C LEU A 155 4.25 13.65 -38.67
N SER A 156 5.08 13.76 -39.71
CA SER A 156 4.97 14.81 -40.72
C SER A 156 3.67 14.68 -41.52
N HIS A 157 3.31 13.46 -41.91
CA HIS A 157 2.10 13.16 -42.65
C HIS A 157 0.82 13.42 -41.81
N CYS A 158 0.75 12.89 -40.57
CA CYS A 158 -0.36 13.17 -39.66
C CYS A 158 -0.56 14.67 -39.44
N LYS A 159 0.54 15.41 -39.23
CA LYS A 159 0.50 16.87 -39.07
C LYS A 159 -0.04 17.60 -40.32
N GLN A 160 0.32 17.16 -41.53
CA GLN A 160 -0.22 17.70 -42.78
C GLN A 160 -1.71 17.37 -42.96
N ALA A 161 -2.15 16.19 -42.50
CA ALA A 161 -3.54 15.76 -42.53
C ALA A 161 -4.44 16.40 -41.44
N GLU A 162 -3.86 17.15 -40.51
CA GLU A 162 -4.50 17.70 -39.28
C GLU A 162 -4.91 16.62 -38.26
N ILE A 163 -4.22 15.48 -38.27
CA ILE A 163 -4.43 14.35 -37.36
C ILE A 163 -3.44 14.48 -36.20
N PHE A 164 -3.94 14.50 -34.97
CA PHE A 164 -3.07 14.56 -33.79
C PHE A 164 -2.37 13.22 -33.56
N VAL A 165 -1.06 13.22 -33.24
CA VAL A 165 -0.35 11.97 -32.91
C VAL A 165 -0.24 11.81 -31.40
N GLN A 166 -0.54 10.61 -30.93
CA GLN A 166 -0.45 10.24 -29.53
C GLN A 166 0.54 9.08 -29.35
N ALA A 167 1.53 9.24 -28.48
CA ALA A 167 2.55 8.22 -28.24
C ALA A 167 2.08 7.19 -27.21
N TYR A 168 2.36 5.91 -27.46
CA TYR A 168 2.43 4.88 -26.42
C TYR A 168 3.83 4.24 -26.37
N SER A 169 4.11 3.50 -25.29
CA SER A 169 5.41 2.81 -25.06
C SER A 169 6.65 3.71 -25.13
N SER A 170 6.54 4.98 -24.73
CA SER A 170 7.63 5.96 -24.85
C SER A 170 8.91 5.62 -24.07
N PHE A 171 8.82 4.70 -23.10
CA PHE A 171 9.94 4.16 -22.34
C PHE A 171 10.61 2.93 -22.98
N GLY A 172 10.16 2.54 -24.18
CA GLY A 172 10.57 1.35 -24.92
C GLY A 172 9.43 0.33 -25.07
N GLY A 173 9.32 -0.31 -26.24
CA GLY A 173 8.33 -1.36 -26.52
C GLY A 173 8.72 -2.77 -26.09
N THR A 174 7.79 -3.71 -26.29
CA THR A 174 7.85 -5.13 -25.86
C THR A 174 9.03 -5.94 -26.41
N ASN A 175 9.67 -5.47 -27.49
CA ASN A 175 10.80 -6.13 -28.14
C ASN A 175 12.15 -5.41 -27.91
N ASN A 176 12.22 -4.40 -27.04
CA ASN A 176 13.40 -3.54 -26.91
C ASN A 176 13.89 -3.38 -25.47
N THR A 177 15.15 -2.99 -25.30
CA THR A 177 15.72 -2.71 -23.97
C THR A 177 15.12 -1.42 -23.41
N SER A 178 14.71 -1.41 -22.14
CA SER A 178 14.08 -0.23 -21.50
C SER A 178 14.96 1.03 -21.64
N LEU A 179 14.41 2.07 -22.27
CA LEU A 179 15.09 3.34 -22.53
C LEU A 179 15.42 4.12 -21.25
N LEU A 180 14.83 3.73 -20.12
CA LEU A 180 15.17 4.26 -18.79
C LEU A 180 16.63 3.95 -18.39
N ARG A 181 17.26 2.97 -19.04
CA ARG A 181 18.67 2.58 -18.84
C ARG A 181 19.57 2.90 -20.03
N ASP A 182 19.07 3.59 -21.05
CA ASP A 182 19.88 3.96 -22.21
C ASP A 182 20.99 4.94 -21.80
N PRO A 183 22.26 4.74 -22.20
CA PRO A 183 23.38 5.59 -21.78
C PRO A 183 23.24 7.07 -22.20
N ILE A 184 22.64 7.35 -23.36
CA ILE A 184 22.43 8.72 -23.85
C ILE A 184 21.31 9.38 -23.04
N ILE A 185 20.20 8.67 -22.79
CA ILE A 185 19.11 9.16 -21.95
C ILE A 185 19.59 9.41 -20.52
N LEU A 186 20.39 8.52 -19.94
CA LEU A 186 21.00 8.69 -18.61
C LEU A 186 21.93 9.91 -18.54
N GLN A 187 22.73 10.14 -19.59
CA GLN A 187 23.62 11.30 -19.66
C GLN A 187 22.83 12.62 -19.80
N VAL A 188 21.83 12.68 -20.69
CA VAL A 188 20.94 13.84 -20.83
C VAL A 188 20.14 14.11 -19.55
N ALA A 189 19.69 13.06 -18.86
CA ALA A 189 19.00 13.16 -17.57
C ALA A 189 19.90 13.80 -16.50
N LYS A 190 21.16 13.36 -16.41
CA LYS A 190 22.18 13.94 -15.54
C LYS A 190 22.45 15.41 -15.86
N ASP A 191 22.67 15.74 -17.13
CA ASP A 191 22.99 17.11 -17.57
C ASP A 191 21.82 18.09 -17.35
N CYS A 192 20.58 17.62 -17.50
CA CYS A 192 19.38 18.41 -17.23
C CYS A 192 18.97 18.43 -15.74
N GLY A 193 19.59 17.62 -14.87
CA GLY A 193 19.17 17.43 -13.48
C GLY A 193 17.77 16.81 -13.34
N ARG A 194 17.39 15.89 -14.24
CA ARG A 194 16.07 15.24 -14.32
C ARG A 194 16.17 13.72 -14.31
N GLN A 195 15.04 13.03 -14.21
CA GLN A 195 14.96 11.58 -14.33
C GLN A 195 14.92 11.11 -15.80
N PRO A 196 15.44 9.92 -16.15
CA PRO A 196 15.36 9.36 -17.51
C PRO A 196 13.94 9.36 -18.09
N ALA A 197 12.95 8.94 -17.28
CA ALA A 197 11.54 9.01 -17.65
C ALA A 197 11.13 10.44 -18.04
N GLN A 198 11.48 11.46 -17.24
CA GLN A 198 11.14 12.86 -17.53
C GLN A 198 11.80 13.40 -18.80
N VAL A 199 13.00 12.91 -19.15
CA VAL A 199 13.66 13.24 -20.44
C VAL A 199 12.86 12.65 -21.60
N LEU A 200 12.44 11.39 -21.49
CA LEU A 200 11.62 10.71 -22.51
C LEU A 200 10.24 11.38 -22.66
N LEU A 201 9.55 11.68 -21.55
CA LEU A 201 8.29 12.43 -21.56
C LEU A 201 8.46 13.80 -22.23
N ARG A 202 9.52 14.53 -21.86
CA ARG A 202 9.79 15.86 -22.39
C ARG A 202 10.15 15.83 -23.87
N TRP A 203 10.87 14.80 -24.32
CA TRP A 203 11.19 14.58 -25.72
C TRP A 203 9.92 14.39 -26.56
N ALA A 204 8.97 13.58 -26.11
CA ALA A 204 7.67 13.37 -26.77
C ALA A 204 6.86 14.68 -26.83
N LEU A 205 6.71 15.38 -25.69
CA LEU A 205 6.02 16.66 -25.60
C LEU A 205 6.61 17.73 -26.54
N GLN A 206 7.93 17.73 -26.75
CA GLN A 206 8.59 18.67 -27.68
C GLN A 206 8.30 18.41 -29.16
N GLN A 207 7.73 17.25 -29.52
CA GLN A 207 7.21 16.97 -30.86
C GLN A 207 5.72 17.36 -31.02
N ASN A 208 5.11 18.01 -30.02
CA ASN A 208 3.67 18.27 -29.90
C ASN A 208 2.81 16.99 -29.85
N ILE A 209 3.26 15.99 -29.09
CA ILE A 209 2.60 14.69 -28.93
C ILE A 209 2.06 14.56 -27.50
N VAL A 210 0.82 14.10 -27.34
CA VAL A 210 0.29 13.65 -26.03
C VAL A 210 0.70 12.21 -25.81
N GLU A 211 0.96 11.85 -24.57
CA GLU A 211 1.61 10.59 -24.23
C GLU A 211 0.73 9.71 -23.33
N VAL A 212 0.78 8.41 -23.60
CA VAL A 212 0.15 7.34 -22.83
C VAL A 212 1.22 6.35 -22.38
N THR A 213 1.74 6.55 -21.17
CA THR A 213 2.58 5.55 -20.50
C THR A 213 1.70 4.61 -19.68
N PRO A 214 1.73 3.29 -19.94
CA PRO A 214 1.28 2.32 -18.95
C PRO A 214 2.08 2.53 -17.67
N ILE A 215 1.41 2.86 -16.57
CA ILE A 215 2.07 2.91 -15.27
C ILE A 215 1.90 1.53 -14.64
N GLU A 216 2.94 0.70 -14.69
CA GLU A 216 3.06 -0.48 -13.83
C GLU A 216 3.22 0.01 -12.38
N LEU A 217 2.09 0.28 -11.74
CA LEU A 217 1.99 1.09 -10.54
C LEU A 217 2.60 0.44 -9.30
N GLU A 218 2.55 -0.88 -9.18
CA GLU A 218 2.74 -1.56 -7.88
C GLU A 218 4.20 -1.91 -7.59
N THR A 219 4.87 -2.65 -8.48
CA THR A 219 6.29 -3.02 -8.33
C THR A 219 7.19 -1.79 -8.33
N CYS A 220 6.96 -0.85 -9.24
CA CYS A 220 7.70 0.42 -9.31
C CYS A 220 7.51 1.27 -8.03
N PHE A 221 6.30 1.35 -7.48
CA PHE A 221 6.07 2.11 -6.25
C PHE A 221 6.72 1.44 -5.03
N ALA A 222 6.60 0.12 -4.90
CA ALA A 222 7.23 -0.66 -3.82
C ALA A 222 8.75 -0.47 -3.80
N ASP A 223 9.39 -0.56 -4.97
CA ASP A 223 10.85 -0.40 -5.09
C ASP A 223 11.29 1.05 -4.87
N ARG A 224 10.54 2.06 -5.33
CA ARG A 224 10.85 3.48 -4.99
C ARG A 224 10.74 3.76 -3.49
N ILE A 225 9.78 3.16 -2.79
CA ILE A 225 9.62 3.28 -1.33
C ILE A 225 10.79 2.59 -0.60
N ALA A 226 11.24 1.42 -1.07
CA ALA A 226 12.40 0.74 -0.52
C ALA A 226 13.70 1.51 -0.81
N GLU A 227 13.92 1.95 -2.04
CA GLU A 227 15.10 2.69 -2.50
C GLU A 227 15.30 3.99 -1.70
N ILE A 228 14.26 4.83 -1.57
CA ILE A 228 14.39 6.07 -0.79
C ILE A 228 14.65 5.78 0.70
N SER A 229 14.09 4.70 1.23
CA SER A 229 14.33 4.26 2.61
C SER A 229 15.75 3.76 2.83
N HIS A 230 16.30 3.00 1.88
CA HIS A 230 17.68 2.52 1.88
C HIS A 230 18.66 3.68 1.69
N SER A 231 18.37 4.60 0.76
CA SER A 231 19.18 5.80 0.52
C SER A 231 19.24 6.69 1.75
N ALA A 232 18.10 6.97 2.40
CA ALA A 232 18.05 7.68 3.66
C ALA A 232 18.87 6.97 4.75
N TYR A 233 18.71 5.65 4.92
CA TYR A 233 19.54 4.86 5.85
C TYR A 233 21.04 4.94 5.52
N ASN A 234 21.40 4.78 4.26
CA ASN A 234 22.79 4.76 3.78
C ASN A 234 23.48 6.11 4.02
N SER A 235 22.77 7.22 3.85
CA SER A 235 23.26 8.58 4.14
C SER A 235 23.62 8.82 5.61
N LEU A 236 23.09 8.03 6.55
CA LEU A 236 23.39 8.19 7.98
C LEU A 236 24.83 7.80 8.32
N PRO A 237 25.45 8.42 9.35
CA PRO A 237 26.75 8.00 9.88
C PRO A 237 26.84 6.52 10.22
N LYS A 238 28.07 5.97 10.24
CA LYS A 238 28.33 4.56 10.61
C LYS A 238 27.94 4.23 12.06
N THR A 239 27.88 5.21 12.95
CA THR A 239 27.58 5.01 14.37
C THR A 239 26.20 4.40 14.57
N GLY A 240 26.13 3.20 15.17
CA GLY A 240 24.88 2.49 15.43
C GLY A 240 24.36 1.63 14.27
N LYS A 241 25.03 1.66 13.11
CA LYS A 241 24.85 0.64 12.05
C LYS A 241 25.54 -0.68 12.46
N PRO A 242 25.13 -1.82 11.90
CA PRO A 242 25.75 -3.12 12.20
C PRO A 242 27.23 -3.17 11.79
N GLN A 243 28.03 -3.97 12.51
CA GLN A 243 29.38 -4.31 12.09
C GLN A 243 29.32 -5.27 10.87
N PRO A 244 29.92 -4.92 9.71
CA PRO A 244 29.85 -5.75 8.51
C PRO A 244 30.34 -7.18 8.77
N GLY A 245 29.59 -8.16 8.24
CA GLY A 245 29.90 -9.59 8.39
C GLY A 245 29.58 -10.20 9.77
N LEU A 246 29.54 -9.40 10.84
CA LEU A 246 29.29 -9.89 12.21
C LEU A 246 27.88 -9.62 12.71
N GLU A 247 27.28 -8.49 12.31
CA GLU A 247 25.99 -8.04 12.83
C GLU A 247 24.98 -7.72 11.72
N TRP A 248 23.70 -7.85 12.05
CA TRP A 248 22.57 -7.48 11.19
C TRP A 248 21.55 -6.61 11.93
N THR A 249 20.70 -5.91 11.19
CA THR A 249 19.56 -5.18 11.76
C THR A 249 18.33 -5.25 10.85
N LEU A 250 17.23 -4.70 11.34
CA LEU A 250 16.05 -4.39 10.53
C LEU A 250 15.96 -2.87 10.37
N LEU A 251 15.45 -2.43 9.22
CA LEU A 251 15.15 -1.05 8.90
C LEU A 251 13.64 -0.90 8.74
N ALA A 252 13.07 0.16 9.29
CA ALA A 252 11.73 0.61 8.95
C ALA A 252 11.71 2.13 8.77
N SER A 253 10.82 2.61 7.91
CA SER A 253 10.69 4.04 7.62
C SER A 253 9.21 4.43 7.44
N ILE A 254 8.95 5.73 7.53
CA ILE A 254 7.71 6.33 7.05
C ILE A 254 8.09 7.36 5.99
N VAL A 255 7.57 7.16 4.78
CA VAL A 255 7.74 8.01 3.60
C VAL A 255 6.48 8.85 3.45
N GLN A 256 6.64 10.16 3.42
CA GLN A 256 5.60 11.08 3.00
C GLN A 256 5.56 11.14 1.47
N VAL A 257 4.37 11.13 0.90
CA VAL A 257 4.12 11.49 -0.51
C VAL A 257 3.33 12.80 -0.53
N ASN A 258 3.66 13.68 -1.47
CA ASN A 258 2.86 14.87 -1.77
C ASN A 258 2.37 14.82 -3.22
N ALA A 259 1.09 14.48 -3.41
CA ALA A 259 0.44 14.40 -4.72
C ALA A 259 0.43 15.75 -5.45
N SER A 260 0.22 16.85 -4.72
CA SER A 260 0.22 18.22 -5.24
C SER A 260 1.60 18.72 -5.71
N ASN A 261 2.66 17.95 -5.49
CA ASN A 261 4.04 18.26 -5.92
C ASN A 261 4.68 17.06 -6.62
N ASN A 262 4.10 16.64 -7.76
CA ASN A 262 4.63 15.60 -8.64
C ASN A 262 4.96 14.25 -7.95
N LEU A 263 4.14 13.84 -6.96
CA LEU A 263 4.38 12.64 -6.14
C LEU A 263 5.80 12.63 -5.54
N ASN A 264 6.21 13.75 -4.93
CA ASN A 264 7.49 13.84 -4.23
C ASN A 264 7.49 12.91 -3.01
N LEU A 265 8.37 11.89 -3.03
CA LEU A 265 8.62 10.97 -1.92
C LEU A 265 9.68 11.57 -1.00
N LYS A 266 9.42 11.60 0.31
CA LYS A 266 10.36 12.06 1.34
C LYS A 266 10.30 11.15 2.56
N VAL A 267 11.42 10.53 2.95
CA VAL A 267 11.51 9.84 4.25
C VAL A 267 11.39 10.90 5.37
N VAL A 268 10.38 10.76 6.23
CA VAL A 268 10.12 11.69 7.35
C VAL A 268 10.44 11.10 8.72
N ALA A 269 10.52 9.78 8.81
CA ALA A 269 10.99 9.07 10.00
C ALA A 269 11.62 7.74 9.61
N LEU A 270 12.60 7.29 10.41
CA LEU A 270 13.34 6.06 10.20
C LEU A 270 13.76 5.45 11.54
N GLY A 271 13.76 4.12 11.62
CA GLY A 271 14.18 3.38 12.78
C GLY A 271 14.89 2.08 12.42
N THR A 272 15.84 1.64 13.25
CA THR A 272 16.40 0.28 13.16
C THR A 272 16.32 -0.49 14.46
N GLY A 273 16.49 -1.81 14.38
CA GLY A 273 16.68 -2.69 15.53
C GLY A 273 15.63 -3.78 15.70
N THR A 274 15.87 -4.65 16.69
CA THR A 274 15.25 -5.98 16.80
C THR A 274 14.97 -6.42 18.24
N LYS A 275 15.04 -5.50 19.21
CA LYS A 275 15.11 -5.84 20.65
C LYS A 275 14.08 -5.09 21.49
N CYS A 276 13.57 -5.77 22.52
CA CYS A 276 12.71 -5.18 23.55
C CYS A 276 13.39 -5.30 24.92
N ILE A 277 13.14 -4.36 25.83
CA ILE A 277 13.53 -4.54 27.24
C ILE A 277 12.48 -5.39 27.98
N GLY A 278 12.94 -6.20 28.93
CA GLY A 278 12.05 -6.95 29.82
C GLY A 278 11.30 -6.07 30.82
N GLN A 279 10.38 -6.67 31.59
CA GLN A 279 9.54 -5.99 32.59
C GLN A 279 10.38 -5.35 33.69
N GLY A 280 11.42 -6.04 34.18
CA GLY A 280 12.32 -5.56 35.24
C GLY A 280 13.16 -4.34 34.86
N LYS A 281 13.22 -3.97 33.57
CA LYS A 281 13.89 -2.76 33.08
C LYS A 281 12.93 -1.62 32.72
N LEU A 282 11.64 -1.76 32.97
CA LEU A 282 10.64 -0.72 32.68
C LEU A 282 10.77 0.46 33.66
N SER A 283 10.52 1.68 33.16
CA SER A 283 10.53 2.89 33.98
C SER A 283 9.12 3.43 34.21
N THR A 284 8.84 3.78 35.47
CA THR A 284 7.67 4.54 35.92
C THR A 284 7.72 6.00 35.46
N CYS A 285 8.91 6.56 35.24
CA CYS A 285 9.12 7.94 34.80
C CYS A 285 9.01 8.14 33.27
N GLY A 286 8.81 7.08 32.49
CA GLY A 286 8.58 7.17 31.04
C GLY A 286 9.80 7.62 30.21
N ASP A 287 11.00 7.65 30.78
CA ASP A 287 12.25 8.11 30.18
C ASP A 287 12.93 7.07 29.25
N ILE A 288 12.54 5.79 29.37
CA ILE A 288 13.06 4.65 28.58
C ILE A 288 12.10 4.28 27.43
N VAL A 289 12.65 3.90 26.28
CA VAL A 289 11.89 3.27 25.17
C VAL A 289 11.77 1.76 25.38
N ASN A 290 10.56 1.26 25.61
CA ASN A 290 10.33 -0.15 25.97
C ASN A 290 10.61 -1.17 24.85
N ASP A 291 10.45 -0.77 23.59
CA ASP A 291 10.48 -1.65 22.42
C ASP A 291 11.25 -0.92 21.32
N SER A 292 12.37 -1.51 20.91
CA SER A 292 13.33 -0.98 19.94
C SER A 292 13.39 -1.85 18.68
N HIS A 293 12.27 -2.48 18.31
CA HIS A 293 12.07 -2.95 16.94
C HIS A 293 11.97 -1.76 15.97
N ALA A 294 12.54 -1.93 14.79
CA ALA A 294 12.59 -0.92 13.73
C ALA A 294 11.22 -0.24 13.49
N GLU A 295 10.15 -1.01 13.33
CA GLU A 295 8.79 -0.54 13.06
C GLU A 295 8.26 0.38 14.18
N VAL A 296 8.60 0.04 15.43
CA VAL A 296 8.18 0.79 16.62
C VAL A 296 9.00 2.06 16.79
N ILE A 297 10.31 2.00 16.51
CA ILE A 297 11.18 3.18 16.51
C ILE A 297 10.76 4.15 15.41
N ALA A 298 10.53 3.67 14.17
CA ALA A 298 10.09 4.47 13.04
C ALA A 298 8.77 5.19 13.34
N ARG A 299 7.77 4.50 13.92
CA ARG A 299 6.54 5.17 14.40
C ARG A 299 6.83 6.26 15.43
N ARG A 300 7.67 6.01 16.44
CA ARG A 300 7.90 7.00 17.52
C ARG A 300 8.70 8.20 17.03
N ALA A 301 9.62 7.99 16.09
CA ALA A 301 10.26 9.06 15.33
C ALA A 301 9.26 9.85 14.47
N PHE A 302 8.28 9.17 13.87
CA PHE A 302 7.20 9.84 13.13
C PHE A 302 6.30 10.68 14.03
N LEU A 303 5.97 10.23 15.24
CA LEU A 303 5.26 11.09 16.22
C LEU A 303 6.03 12.37 16.53
N ARG A 304 7.36 12.29 16.64
CA ARG A 304 8.22 13.46 16.83
C ARG A 304 8.21 14.39 15.62
N TYR A 305 8.23 13.84 14.39
CA TYR A 305 8.03 14.61 13.16
C TYR A 305 6.67 15.32 13.17
N LEU A 306 5.58 14.60 13.48
CA LEU A 306 4.24 15.18 13.51
C LEU A 306 4.11 16.31 14.55
N TYR A 307 4.66 16.16 15.76
CA TYR A 307 4.68 17.28 16.73
C TYR A 307 5.47 18.48 16.19
N SER A 308 6.63 18.26 15.56
CA SER A 308 7.36 19.35 14.90
C SER A 308 6.54 20.05 13.81
N GLN A 309 5.74 19.30 13.05
CA GLN A 309 4.86 19.86 12.02
C GLN A 309 3.66 20.60 12.60
N VAL A 310 3.06 20.09 13.68
CA VAL A 310 2.01 20.82 14.44
C VAL A 310 2.58 22.13 14.99
N LEU A 311 3.78 22.13 15.59
CA LEU A 311 4.42 23.36 16.08
C LEU A 311 4.65 24.40 14.97
N LEU A 312 4.97 23.98 13.74
CA LEU A 312 5.06 24.88 12.58
C LEU A 312 3.70 25.47 12.22
N ALA A 313 2.66 24.63 12.12
CA ALA A 313 1.30 25.09 11.80
C ALA A 313 0.74 26.05 12.88
N LEU A 314 0.99 25.78 14.16
CA LEU A 314 0.58 26.65 15.27
C LEU A 314 1.39 27.95 15.37
N ARG A 315 2.49 28.06 14.63
CA ARG A 315 3.26 29.31 14.42
C ARG A 315 2.99 29.93 13.05
N ASP A 316 1.92 29.49 12.39
CA ASP A 316 1.43 30.00 11.11
C ASP A 316 2.46 29.84 9.96
N ASP A 317 3.38 28.88 10.10
CA ASP A 317 4.40 28.52 9.09
C ASP A 317 3.80 27.61 8.01
N LYS A 318 3.75 28.14 6.78
CA LYS A 318 3.17 27.50 5.59
C LYS A 318 3.89 26.21 5.16
N SER A 319 5.12 25.97 5.63
CA SER A 319 5.88 24.75 5.35
C SER A 319 5.34 23.51 6.08
N SER A 320 4.46 23.68 7.08
CA SER A 320 3.81 22.56 7.76
C SER A 320 2.97 21.72 6.81
N ILE A 321 2.89 20.41 7.08
CA ILE A 321 1.90 19.49 6.47
C ILE A 321 0.48 19.63 7.01
N PHE A 322 0.26 20.46 8.04
CA PHE A 322 -1.06 20.69 8.62
C PHE A 322 -1.61 22.07 8.25
N ASP A 323 -2.93 22.15 8.09
CA ASP A 323 -3.68 23.40 8.06
C ASP A 323 -4.38 23.63 9.40
N VAL A 324 -4.39 24.89 9.84
CA VAL A 324 -5.20 25.38 10.95
C VAL A 324 -6.43 26.07 10.35
N GLN A 325 -7.59 25.42 10.41
CA GLN A 325 -8.83 26.03 9.96
C GLN A 325 -9.39 26.90 11.08
N SER A 326 -9.61 28.18 10.81
CA SER A 326 -10.01 29.21 11.81
C SER A 326 -11.31 28.90 12.55
N GLU A 327 -12.19 28.10 11.95
CA GLU A 327 -13.49 27.71 12.54
C GLU A 327 -13.43 26.36 13.28
N CYS A 328 -12.39 25.54 13.08
CA CYS A 328 -12.27 24.20 13.65
C CYS A 328 -11.26 24.17 14.81
N ARG A 329 -11.66 23.58 15.95
CA ARG A 329 -10.79 23.41 17.13
C ARG A 329 -9.68 22.34 16.97
N HIS A 330 -9.30 21.99 15.73
CA HIS A 330 -8.38 20.91 15.41
C HIS A 330 -7.52 21.23 14.18
N LEU A 331 -6.34 20.61 14.07
CA LEU A 331 -5.53 20.63 12.85
C LEU A 331 -5.94 19.50 11.89
N ASN A 332 -5.95 19.79 10.59
CA ASN A 332 -6.19 18.80 9.53
C ASN A 332 -4.95 18.63 8.66
N LEU A 333 -4.69 17.40 8.19
CA LEU A 333 -3.60 17.12 7.26
C LEU A 333 -3.91 17.74 5.90
N LYS A 334 -2.94 18.43 5.30
CA LYS A 334 -3.07 19.05 3.97
C LYS A 334 -3.50 18.04 2.91
N ILE A 335 -4.41 18.46 2.04
CA ILE A 335 -4.87 17.68 0.89
C ILE A 335 -3.67 17.29 0.03
N GLY A 336 -3.64 16.02 -0.41
CA GLY A 336 -2.55 15.46 -1.20
C GLY A 336 -1.34 14.96 -0.40
N ILE A 337 -1.32 15.12 0.94
CA ILE A 337 -0.29 14.50 1.79
C ILE A 337 -0.73 13.10 2.22
N SER A 338 0.10 12.08 1.95
CA SER A 338 -0.09 10.70 2.42
C SER A 338 1.19 10.14 3.05
N PHE A 339 1.04 9.07 3.81
CA PHE A 339 2.15 8.37 4.47
C PHE A 339 2.17 6.89 4.11
N HIS A 340 3.35 6.39 3.78
CA HIS A 340 3.61 5.03 3.31
C HIS A 340 4.69 4.42 4.21
N PHE A 341 4.49 3.19 4.65
CA PHE A 341 5.37 2.53 5.61
C PHE A 341 6.25 1.50 4.91
N TYR A 342 7.54 1.52 5.21
CA TYR A 342 8.49 0.51 4.77
C TYR A 342 9.00 -0.29 5.97
N THR A 343 9.14 -1.60 5.80
CA THR A 343 9.94 -2.46 6.70
C THR A 343 10.78 -3.44 5.90
N SER A 344 12.06 -3.58 6.25
CA SER A 344 13.02 -4.45 5.56
C SER A 344 12.77 -5.95 5.76
N HIS A 345 11.78 -6.30 6.59
CA HIS A 345 11.39 -7.68 6.87
C HIS A 345 9.92 -7.72 7.28
N THR A 346 9.24 -8.81 6.93
CA THR A 346 7.89 -9.14 7.42
C THR A 346 7.78 -8.98 8.94
N PRO A 347 6.78 -8.24 9.45
CA PRO A 347 6.64 -7.94 10.87
C PRO A 347 6.55 -9.18 11.75
N CYS A 348 7.17 -9.15 12.93
CA CYS A 348 7.03 -10.26 13.88
C CYS A 348 5.59 -10.41 14.39
N GLY A 349 5.21 -11.63 14.77
CA GLY A 349 3.82 -12.00 15.11
C GLY A 349 3.13 -12.73 13.96
N ASP A 350 1.80 -12.58 13.87
CA ASP A 350 0.96 -13.36 12.95
C ASP A 350 1.29 -13.19 11.46
N ALA A 351 1.80 -12.02 11.04
CA ALA A 351 2.20 -11.78 9.64
C ALA A 351 3.38 -12.66 9.21
N SER A 352 4.15 -13.18 10.17
CA SER A 352 5.29 -14.05 9.91
C SER A 352 4.95 -15.54 9.87
N ILE A 353 3.66 -15.92 9.94
CA ILE A 353 3.20 -17.33 10.05
C ILE A 353 2.48 -17.76 8.76
N PHE A 354 3.21 -18.48 7.91
CA PHE A 354 2.76 -19.03 6.62
C PHE A 354 3.72 -20.13 6.14
N SER A 355 3.33 -20.91 5.13
CA SER A 355 4.14 -22.03 4.61
C SER A 355 5.47 -21.55 4.01
N LYS A 356 6.56 -22.30 4.20
CA LYS A 356 7.82 -22.08 3.47
C LYS A 356 7.74 -22.49 1.99
N ASN A 357 6.67 -23.18 1.60
CA ASN A 357 6.46 -23.67 0.24
C ASN A 357 5.54 -22.75 -0.58
N GLU A 358 5.01 -21.67 0.01
CA GLU A 358 4.21 -20.63 -0.69
C GLU A 358 5.10 -19.65 -1.49
N ASP A 359 6.43 -19.76 -1.43
CA ASP A 359 7.38 -18.94 -2.21
C ASP A 359 7.41 -19.30 -3.73
N ILE A 360 6.41 -20.02 -4.25
CA ILE A 360 6.19 -20.25 -5.69
C ILE A 360 4.91 -19.53 -6.10
N THR A 361 5.05 -18.62 -7.05
CA THR A 361 3.98 -17.82 -7.65
C THR A 361 2.95 -18.68 -8.37
N GLU A 362 1.74 -18.81 -7.83
CA GLU A 362 0.51 -18.93 -8.63
C GLU A 362 -0.75 -18.68 -7.78
N ILE A 363 -1.79 -18.15 -8.42
CA ILE A 363 -3.10 -17.94 -7.82
C ILE A 363 -3.87 -19.26 -7.95
N ASP A 364 -3.95 -20.04 -6.87
CA ASP A 364 -4.90 -21.15 -6.78
C ASP A 364 -6.16 -20.68 -6.01
N LEU A 365 -7.23 -20.41 -6.75
CA LEU A 365 -8.46 -19.82 -6.21
C LEU A 365 -9.38 -20.87 -5.53
N ASP A 366 -9.09 -22.17 -5.67
CA ASP A 366 -10.06 -23.23 -5.35
C ASP A 366 -9.85 -23.90 -3.97
N ASN A 367 -8.73 -23.67 -3.28
CA ASN A 367 -8.40 -24.39 -2.03
C ASN A 367 -8.76 -23.68 -0.70
N CYS A 368 -9.35 -22.47 -0.71
CA CYS A 368 -9.67 -21.73 0.52
C CYS A 368 -11.01 -22.08 1.21
N VAL A 369 -11.82 -23.00 0.68
CA VAL A 369 -13.17 -23.29 1.22
C VAL A 369 -13.16 -24.28 2.42
N ALA A 370 -12.09 -25.04 2.63
CA ALA A 370 -12.12 -26.22 3.50
C ALA A 370 -11.89 -26.00 5.02
N LEU A 371 -11.61 -24.78 5.50
CA LEU A 371 -11.22 -24.53 6.91
C LEU A 371 -11.96 -23.38 7.63
N MET A 372 -13.17 -23.02 7.16
CA MET A 372 -14.07 -22.12 7.91
C MET A 372 -14.92 -22.90 8.94
N PRO A 373 -14.93 -22.52 10.24
CA PRO A 373 -15.86 -23.08 11.21
C PRO A 373 -17.31 -22.72 10.89
N LYS A 374 -18.22 -23.69 10.95
CA LYS A 374 -19.66 -23.49 10.74
C LYS A 374 -20.29 -22.68 11.89
N TYR A 375 -20.38 -21.37 11.73
CA TYR A 375 -21.36 -20.53 12.42
C TYR A 375 -21.98 -19.55 11.42
N PHE A 376 -23.29 -19.30 11.57
CA PHE A 376 -24.16 -18.54 10.66
C PHE A 376 -24.54 -19.22 9.32
N THR A 377 -25.45 -20.20 9.42
CA THR A 377 -26.46 -20.43 8.37
C THR A 377 -27.84 -20.49 9.02
N ASN A 378 -28.66 -19.45 8.81
CA ASN A 378 -30.10 -19.48 9.11
C ASN A 378 -30.82 -18.40 8.28
N SER A 379 -31.00 -18.70 6.99
CA SER A 379 -32.09 -18.19 6.15
C SER A 379 -32.14 -19.04 4.90
N SER A 380 -33.14 -19.91 4.84
CA SER A 380 -33.44 -20.77 3.71
C SER A 380 -34.06 -19.97 2.56
N GLU A 381 -33.65 -20.25 1.32
CA GLU A 381 -34.62 -20.34 0.22
C GLU A 381 -34.07 -21.25 -0.90
N ASN A 382 -34.96 -22.09 -1.45
CA ASN A 382 -34.59 -23.17 -2.36
C ASN A 382 -34.70 -22.74 -3.82
N VAL A 383 -33.65 -22.97 -4.62
CA VAL A 383 -33.80 -23.14 -6.08
C VAL A 383 -33.04 -24.39 -6.52
N SER A 384 -33.80 -25.40 -6.94
CA SER A 384 -33.27 -26.66 -7.47
C SER A 384 -33.07 -26.57 -8.99
N VAL A 385 -31.93 -27.05 -9.49
CA VAL A 385 -31.78 -27.42 -10.91
C VAL A 385 -31.26 -28.86 -10.98
N LYS A 386 -31.97 -29.71 -11.73
CA LYS A 386 -31.62 -31.11 -12.00
C LYS A 386 -30.85 -31.21 -13.31
N THR A 387 -29.86 -32.10 -13.38
CA THR A 387 -29.53 -33.05 -14.47
C THR A 387 -28.22 -33.75 -14.08
N GLY A 388 -28.02 -35.06 -14.14
CA GLY A 388 -28.93 -36.17 -14.46
C GLY A 388 -28.16 -37.30 -15.16
N THR A 389 -28.36 -38.56 -14.74
CA THR A 389 -28.04 -39.84 -15.46
C THR A 389 -26.56 -40.09 -15.85
N ASP A 390 -25.98 -41.28 -15.96
CA ASP A 390 -26.24 -42.67 -15.50
C ASP A 390 -24.89 -43.45 -15.75
N VAL A 391 -24.63 -44.70 -15.36
CA VAL A 391 -25.50 -45.81 -14.90
C VAL A 391 -24.79 -46.70 -13.86
N GLU A 392 -25.48 -47.78 -13.47
CA GLU A 392 -25.15 -48.91 -12.61
C GLU A 392 -23.91 -49.77 -13.06
N HIS A 393 -23.35 -50.72 -12.28
CA HIS A 393 -23.99 -52.02 -11.95
C HIS A 393 -23.22 -52.84 -10.88
N LEU A 394 -23.96 -53.27 -9.82
CA LEU A 394 -23.90 -54.58 -9.11
C LEU A 394 -22.58 -55.06 -8.41
N LYS A 395 -22.60 -55.79 -7.28
CA LYS A 395 -23.68 -56.48 -6.54
C LYS A 395 -23.32 -56.70 -5.04
N ARG A 396 -24.35 -56.96 -4.22
CA ARG A 396 -24.32 -57.39 -2.78
C ARG A 396 -23.71 -58.80 -2.64
N SER A 397 -23.20 -59.29 -1.48
CA SER A 397 -23.84 -59.51 -0.16
C SER A 397 -22.80 -59.61 0.99
N HIS A 398 -23.11 -59.35 2.28
CA HIS A 398 -23.46 -60.33 3.36
C HIS A 398 -22.77 -61.71 3.21
N ASP A 399 -22.21 -62.35 4.25
CA ASP A 399 -22.48 -62.26 5.71
C ASP A 399 -21.20 -62.58 6.55
N SER A 400 -21.36 -62.53 7.87
CA SER A 400 -20.41 -62.78 8.96
C SER A 400 -19.91 -64.22 9.13
N SER A 401 -18.68 -64.36 9.61
CA SER A 401 -18.28 -65.27 10.71
C SER A 401 -16.80 -65.09 11.09
N GLN A 402 -16.46 -65.50 12.32
CA GLN A 402 -15.09 -65.46 12.85
C GLN A 402 -14.34 -66.72 12.40
N GLU A 403 -13.04 -66.61 12.08
CA GLU A 403 -12.02 -67.44 12.74
C GLU A 403 -10.58 -66.98 12.44
N THR A 404 -9.64 -67.51 13.22
CA THR A 404 -8.22 -67.10 13.25
C THR A 404 -7.35 -68.02 12.41
N SER A 405 -6.38 -67.47 11.66
CA SER A 405 -5.01 -68.00 11.56
C SER A 405 -4.12 -67.13 10.66
N ARG A 406 -2.81 -67.43 10.65
CA ARG A 406 -1.73 -66.57 10.18
C ARG A 406 -1.52 -66.62 8.66
N GLY A 407 -1.34 -65.46 8.04
CA GLY A 407 -0.79 -65.29 6.69
C GLY A 407 0.01 -64.00 6.63
N SER A 408 1.23 -64.05 6.11
CA SER A 408 2.14 -62.90 6.04
C SER A 408 1.90 -62.04 4.80
N GLU A 409 1.65 -60.75 4.97
CA GLU A 409 1.70 -59.76 3.88
C GLU A 409 2.64 -58.60 4.19
N SER A 410 3.25 -58.09 3.14
CA SER A 410 4.39 -57.16 3.13
C SER A 410 4.03 -55.72 3.53
N ASP A 411 4.99 -55.04 4.15
CA ASP A 411 4.93 -53.62 4.53
C ASP A 411 4.59 -52.66 3.36
N LEU A 412 3.31 -52.33 3.20
CA LEU A 412 2.90 -51.12 2.47
C LEU A 412 3.03 -49.90 3.37
N VAL A 413 4.24 -49.33 3.39
CA VAL A 413 4.54 -48.07 4.09
C VAL A 413 3.60 -46.97 3.60
N PRO A 414 2.79 -46.33 4.47
CA PRO A 414 1.89 -45.27 4.04
C PRO A 414 2.68 -44.07 3.52
N PRO A 415 2.17 -43.35 2.50
CA PRO A 415 2.91 -42.24 1.88
C PRO A 415 3.27 -41.19 2.93
N LYS A 416 4.57 -40.89 3.04
CA LYS A 416 5.08 -39.85 3.94
C LYS A 416 4.42 -38.51 3.58
N ARG A 417 3.43 -38.07 4.36
CA ARG A 417 2.97 -36.67 4.37
C ARG A 417 4.18 -35.78 4.63
N PHE A 418 4.69 -35.13 3.60
CA PHE A 418 5.69 -34.08 3.72
C PHE A 418 5.07 -32.96 4.56
N LYS A 419 5.53 -32.82 5.81
CA LYS A 419 5.11 -31.72 6.68
C LYS A 419 5.81 -30.46 6.20
N SER A 420 5.04 -29.56 5.57
CA SER A 420 5.53 -28.21 5.28
C SER A 420 5.94 -27.53 6.59
N ASP A 421 7.18 -27.08 6.66
CA ASP A 421 7.61 -26.18 7.72
C ASP A 421 7.13 -24.76 7.39
N ILE A 422 7.02 -23.94 8.42
CA ILE A 422 6.43 -22.60 8.32
C ILE A 422 7.47 -21.54 8.65
N HIS A 423 7.36 -20.39 7.99
CA HIS A 423 7.96 -19.18 8.49
C HIS A 423 7.33 -18.83 9.84
N ARG A 424 8.15 -18.24 10.73
CA ARG A 424 7.75 -17.82 12.08
C ARG A 424 8.82 -16.95 12.72
N THR A 425 8.41 -16.18 13.71
CA THR A 425 9.30 -15.39 14.59
C THR A 425 9.17 -15.87 16.04
N GLY A 426 10.07 -15.45 16.92
CA GLY A 426 10.05 -15.82 18.35
C GLY A 426 8.88 -15.23 19.18
N ALA A 427 7.81 -14.78 18.53
CA ALA A 427 6.64 -14.17 19.17
C ALA A 427 5.63 -15.24 19.58
N LYS A 428 5.28 -15.26 20.87
CA LYS A 428 4.42 -16.30 21.49
C LYS A 428 3.02 -15.76 21.74
N CYS A 429 1.98 -16.59 21.67
CA CYS A 429 0.62 -16.19 22.06
C CYS A 429 0.62 -15.52 23.45
N LEU A 430 -0.29 -14.56 23.66
CA LEU A 430 -0.51 -14.02 25.00
C LEU A 430 -1.05 -15.11 25.92
N ALA A 431 -0.72 -15.05 27.21
CA ALA A 431 -1.25 -15.99 28.21
C ALA A 431 -2.78 -15.91 28.36
N THR A 432 -3.37 -14.75 28.01
CA THR A 432 -4.81 -14.50 27.97
C THR A 432 -5.46 -14.90 26.63
N GLU A 433 -4.70 -15.45 25.69
CA GLU A 433 -5.24 -15.96 24.43
C GLU A 433 -5.90 -17.33 24.67
N TYR A 434 -7.18 -17.46 24.29
CA TYR A 434 -7.92 -18.70 24.50
C TYR A 434 -7.33 -19.86 23.68
N ARG A 435 -6.91 -19.58 22.45
CA ARG A 435 -6.21 -20.54 21.60
C ARG A 435 -4.70 -20.37 21.74
N GLN A 436 -4.03 -21.35 22.33
CA GLN A 436 -2.58 -21.40 22.40
C GLN A 436 -1.98 -22.11 21.17
N ASP A 437 -0.68 -21.91 20.93
CA ASP A 437 0.06 -22.69 19.94
C ASP A 437 -0.02 -24.19 20.29
N SER A 438 -0.49 -25.03 19.35
CA SER A 438 -0.73 -26.46 19.56
C SER A 438 0.55 -27.24 19.87
N LYS A 439 1.70 -26.72 19.39
CA LYS A 439 3.03 -27.34 19.39
C LYS A 439 3.13 -28.62 18.56
N LEU A 440 2.12 -28.94 17.73
CA LEU A 440 2.19 -29.99 16.73
C LEU A 440 3.26 -29.66 15.66
N PRO A 441 3.85 -30.64 14.95
CA PRO A 441 4.93 -30.36 14.00
C PRO A 441 4.44 -29.74 12.68
N GLY A 442 5.22 -28.82 12.11
CA GLY A 442 4.94 -28.20 10.80
C GLY A 442 3.90 -27.08 10.87
N CYS A 443 3.04 -26.99 9.86
CA CYS A 443 1.95 -26.03 9.74
C CYS A 443 0.99 -26.01 10.95
N ASP A 444 0.75 -27.17 11.58
CA ASP A 444 -0.16 -27.28 12.73
C ASP A 444 0.34 -26.57 13.99
N PHE A 445 1.63 -26.20 14.08
CA PHE A 445 2.27 -25.70 15.31
C PHE A 445 1.61 -24.44 15.87
N HIS A 446 1.30 -23.48 14.99
CA HIS A 446 0.88 -22.14 15.36
C HIS A 446 -0.61 -21.93 15.13
N VAL A 447 -1.29 -21.31 16.10
CA VAL A 447 -2.62 -20.78 15.85
C VAL A 447 -2.54 -19.44 15.12
N LEU A 448 -3.29 -19.32 14.03
CA LEU A 448 -3.41 -18.11 13.22
C LEU A 448 -4.36 -17.09 13.87
N GLY A 449 -4.07 -15.81 13.67
CA GLY A 449 -4.85 -14.67 14.16
C GLY A 449 -4.61 -14.27 15.62
N ALA A 450 -3.97 -15.12 16.43
CA ALA A 450 -3.70 -14.84 17.85
C ALA A 450 -2.86 -13.57 18.08
N ILE A 451 -3.13 -12.85 19.16
CA ILE A 451 -2.31 -11.73 19.64
C ILE A 451 -1.06 -12.31 20.31
N ARG A 452 0.12 -11.77 19.95
CA ARG A 452 1.41 -12.36 20.35
C ARG A 452 2.28 -11.37 21.12
N SER A 453 2.93 -11.84 22.17
CA SER A 453 4.01 -11.11 22.86
C SER A 453 5.35 -11.31 22.17
N LYS A 454 6.19 -10.28 22.17
CA LYS A 454 7.59 -10.37 21.72
C LYS A 454 8.46 -11.05 22.77
N PRO A 455 9.62 -11.64 22.39
CA PRO A 455 10.65 -12.00 23.34
C PRO A 455 11.25 -10.73 23.97
N GLY A 456 11.52 -10.76 25.28
CA GLY A 456 12.22 -9.70 26.02
C GLY A 456 13.71 -9.96 26.12
N ARG A 457 14.51 -8.92 26.37
CA ARG A 457 15.95 -9.07 26.66
C ARG A 457 16.15 -9.44 28.13
N GLY A 458 16.24 -10.73 28.40
CA GLY A 458 16.28 -11.29 29.75
C GLY A 458 14.91 -11.83 30.12
N ASP A 459 14.22 -11.15 31.03
CA ASP A 459 12.84 -11.45 31.38
C ASP A 459 11.86 -11.07 30.23
N PRO A 460 10.65 -11.69 30.17
CA PRO A 460 9.67 -11.43 29.12
C PRO A 460 9.30 -9.95 28.97
N THR A 461 8.94 -9.46 27.79
CA THR A 461 8.47 -8.07 27.64
C THR A 461 6.94 -7.97 27.69
N LEU A 462 6.42 -6.90 28.30
CA LEU A 462 5.00 -6.50 28.20
C LEU A 462 4.66 -5.83 26.84
N SER A 463 5.28 -6.28 25.73
CA SER A 463 5.12 -5.66 24.42
C SER A 463 4.60 -6.67 23.41
N VAL A 464 3.39 -6.43 22.90
CA VAL A 464 2.81 -7.20 21.78
C VAL A 464 3.63 -7.05 20.49
N SER A 465 3.40 -7.94 19.53
CA SER A 465 4.15 -8.08 18.29
C SER A 465 4.01 -6.87 17.36
N CYS A 466 4.84 -6.80 16.31
CA CYS A 466 4.73 -5.74 15.31
C CYS A 466 3.46 -5.89 14.46
N SER A 467 3.07 -7.13 14.15
CA SER A 467 1.79 -7.44 13.49
C SER A 467 0.59 -6.87 14.25
N ASP A 468 0.50 -7.15 15.55
CA ASP A 468 -0.60 -6.68 16.41
C ASP A 468 -0.60 -5.15 16.52
N LYS A 469 0.59 -4.54 16.50
CA LYS A 469 0.74 -3.08 16.51
C LYS A 469 0.26 -2.45 15.22
N LEU A 470 0.68 -2.96 14.07
CA LEU A 470 0.24 -2.46 12.76
C LEU A 470 -1.28 -2.57 12.63
N MET A 471 -1.86 -3.72 12.98
CA MET A 471 -3.31 -3.93 13.08
C MET A 471 -3.98 -2.81 13.90
N ARG A 472 -3.48 -2.54 15.11
CA ARG A 472 -4.02 -1.45 15.94
C ARG A 472 -3.88 -0.06 15.30
N TRP A 473 -2.82 0.20 14.54
CA TRP A 473 -2.63 1.49 13.85
C TRP A 473 -3.57 1.62 12.65
N ASN A 474 -3.95 0.51 12.02
CA ASN A 474 -5.00 0.46 11.00
C ASN A 474 -6.39 0.70 11.59
N CYS A 475 -6.63 0.42 12.87
CA CYS A 475 -7.90 0.74 13.53
C CYS A 475 -7.98 2.19 14.04
N VAL A 476 -7.00 2.64 14.83
CA VAL A 476 -7.06 3.94 15.54
C VAL A 476 -6.07 4.99 15.06
N GLY A 477 -5.45 4.76 13.90
CA GLY A 477 -4.45 5.64 13.32
C GLY A 477 -3.09 5.58 14.01
N ILE A 478 -2.08 6.07 13.31
CA ILE A 478 -0.68 6.03 13.74
C ILE A 478 -0.31 7.16 14.70
N GLN A 479 -1.12 8.23 14.80
CA GLN A 479 -0.90 9.39 15.67
C GLN A 479 -0.94 9.03 17.18
N GLY A 480 -1.83 8.12 17.58
CA GLY A 480 -2.00 7.74 18.99
C GLY A 480 -2.72 8.80 19.85
N ALA A 481 -3.12 8.37 21.05
CA ALA A 481 -4.07 9.07 21.93
C ALA A 481 -3.78 10.56 22.23
N LEU A 482 -2.53 10.95 22.46
CA LEU A 482 -2.22 12.36 22.77
C LEU A 482 -2.40 13.24 21.53
N LEU A 483 -1.73 12.90 20.43
CA LEU A 483 -1.78 13.67 19.21
C LEU A 483 -3.18 13.66 18.57
N SER A 484 -3.98 12.60 18.75
CA SER A 484 -5.39 12.60 18.30
C SER A 484 -6.29 13.62 18.99
N ARG A 485 -5.87 14.24 20.10
CA ARG A 485 -6.61 15.38 20.70
C ARG A 485 -6.36 16.70 19.97
N LEU A 486 -5.32 16.78 19.14
CA LEU A 486 -4.97 17.97 18.35
C LEU A 486 -5.46 17.87 16.90
N LEU A 487 -5.76 16.66 16.40
CA LEU A 487 -6.11 16.42 15.00
C LEU A 487 -7.62 16.23 14.80
N GLY A 488 -8.15 16.75 13.69
CA GLY A 488 -9.57 16.61 13.34
C GLY A 488 -9.90 15.22 12.79
N THR A 489 -8.93 14.54 12.20
CA THR A 489 -9.04 13.18 11.66
C THR A 489 -7.84 12.31 12.07
N PRO A 490 -8.01 10.98 12.21
CA PRO A 490 -6.90 10.06 12.44
C PRO A 490 -5.99 9.97 11.20
N ILE A 491 -4.68 9.77 11.43
CA ILE A 491 -3.71 9.58 10.34
C ILE A 491 -3.50 8.09 10.12
N TYR A 492 -3.77 7.62 8.91
CA TYR A 492 -3.55 6.23 8.49
C TYR A 492 -2.39 6.13 7.50
N LEU A 493 -1.73 4.96 7.47
CA LEU A 493 -0.72 4.63 6.47
C LEU A 493 -1.43 4.11 5.22
N GLN A 494 -1.22 4.72 4.06
CA GLN A 494 -1.90 4.33 2.81
C GLN A 494 -1.32 3.05 2.18
N SER A 495 -0.05 2.72 2.47
CA SER A 495 0.54 1.44 2.09
C SER A 495 1.55 0.92 3.09
N ILE A 496 1.79 -0.38 3.03
CA ILE A 496 2.81 -1.12 3.78
C ILE A 496 3.64 -1.94 2.79
N THR A 497 4.92 -1.57 2.65
CA THR A 497 5.89 -2.20 1.76
C THR A 497 6.87 -3.05 2.57
N ILE A 498 6.96 -4.33 2.25
CA ILE A 498 7.91 -5.29 2.81
C ILE A 498 9.16 -5.34 1.90
N GLY A 499 10.35 -5.35 2.49
CA GLY A 499 11.62 -5.40 1.74
C GLY A 499 11.88 -6.72 1.01
N GLY A 500 12.66 -6.66 -0.06
CA GLY A 500 12.95 -7.81 -0.92
C GLY A 500 13.84 -8.86 -0.27
N GLY A 501 13.70 -10.10 -0.74
CA GLY A 501 14.43 -11.29 -0.27
C GLY A 501 14.36 -11.52 1.24
N CYS A 502 13.21 -11.19 1.85
CA CYS A 502 12.75 -11.81 3.08
C CYS A 502 11.43 -12.56 2.78
N PRO A 503 11.06 -13.57 3.58
CA PRO A 503 9.81 -14.30 3.38
C PRO A 503 8.60 -13.38 3.43
N PHE A 504 7.68 -13.52 2.49
CA PHE A 504 6.47 -12.71 2.37
C PHE A 504 5.29 -13.58 1.94
N SER A 505 4.13 -13.34 2.54
CA SER A 505 2.86 -13.90 2.10
C SER A 505 1.82 -12.81 2.30
N GLU A 506 1.21 -12.34 1.21
CA GLU A 506 0.27 -11.22 1.27
C GLU A 506 -0.97 -11.60 2.09
N SER A 507 -1.49 -12.82 1.92
CA SER A 507 -2.60 -13.35 2.69
C SER A 507 -2.29 -13.39 4.19
N ALA A 508 -1.09 -13.81 4.58
CA ALA A 508 -0.65 -13.79 5.97
C ALA A 508 -0.51 -12.37 6.53
N LEU A 509 0.01 -11.43 5.75
CA LEU A 509 0.12 -10.02 6.15
C LEU A 509 -1.28 -9.37 6.30
N ARG A 510 -2.16 -9.59 5.33
CA ARG A 510 -3.56 -9.11 5.28
C ARG A 510 -4.37 -9.62 6.46
N ARG A 511 -4.33 -10.93 6.72
CA ARG A 511 -4.90 -11.56 7.93
C ARG A 511 -4.40 -10.89 9.21
N ALA A 512 -3.09 -10.71 9.30
CA ALA A 512 -2.43 -10.24 10.50
C ALA A 512 -2.65 -8.75 10.83
N ILE A 513 -2.96 -7.90 9.84
CA ILE A 513 -3.07 -6.44 10.06
C ILE A 513 -4.41 -5.82 9.63
N MET A 514 -5.31 -6.58 9.00
CA MET A 514 -6.65 -6.12 8.63
C MET A 514 -7.74 -7.08 9.13
N GLU A 515 -7.77 -8.31 8.61
CA GLU A 515 -9.00 -9.14 8.64
C GLU A 515 -9.42 -9.52 10.05
N ARG A 516 -8.46 -9.87 10.92
CA ARG A 516 -8.75 -10.19 12.33
C ARG A 516 -9.15 -8.98 13.17
N ALA A 517 -9.05 -7.75 12.65
CA ALA A 517 -9.63 -6.56 13.28
C ALA A 517 -11.14 -6.40 13.00
N GLY A 518 -11.75 -7.36 12.30
CA GLY A 518 -13.15 -7.36 11.90
C GLY A 518 -13.36 -6.82 10.48
N ASP A 519 -14.54 -7.05 9.92
CA ASP A 519 -14.90 -6.63 8.57
C ASP A 519 -15.18 -5.12 8.44
N GLY A 520 -15.28 -4.42 9.59
CA GLY A 520 -15.52 -2.98 9.67
C GLY A 520 -17.00 -2.57 9.65
N LYS A 521 -17.94 -3.51 9.75
CA LYS A 521 -19.40 -3.23 9.73
C LYS A 521 -19.99 -2.74 11.07
N PHE A 522 -19.17 -2.49 12.08
CA PHE A 522 -19.60 -2.02 13.40
C PHE A 522 -19.28 -0.53 13.61
N ASP A 523 -20.15 0.17 14.35
CA ASP A 523 -20.10 1.62 14.52
C ASP A 523 -18.84 2.09 15.28
N LEU A 524 -17.87 2.60 14.53
CA LEU A 524 -16.72 3.31 15.07
C LEU A 524 -17.02 4.81 15.27
N PRO A 525 -16.39 5.48 16.25
CA PRO A 525 -16.56 6.92 16.44
C PRO A 525 -16.18 7.73 15.19
N PRO A 526 -16.82 8.89 14.94
CA PRO A 526 -16.60 9.68 13.73
C PRO A 526 -15.12 9.90 13.38
N GLY A 527 -14.79 9.68 12.11
CA GLY A 527 -13.43 9.77 11.56
C GLY A 527 -12.57 8.51 11.75
N TYR A 528 -12.97 7.54 12.58
CA TYR A 528 -12.26 6.27 12.76
C TYR A 528 -12.84 5.17 11.88
N LEU A 529 -11.97 4.32 11.32
CA LEU A 529 -12.34 3.18 10.48
C LEU A 529 -11.31 2.04 10.61
N ILE A 530 -11.67 0.84 10.15
CA ILE A 530 -10.72 -0.27 9.95
C ILE A 530 -10.01 -0.05 8.61
N HIS A 531 -8.83 0.58 8.64
CA HIS A 531 -8.10 0.95 7.43
C HIS A 531 -7.48 -0.27 6.75
N LYS A 532 -7.61 -0.31 5.41
CA LYS A 532 -7.03 -1.35 4.55
C LYS A 532 -5.92 -0.71 3.69
N PRO A 533 -4.68 -0.60 4.19
CA PRO A 533 -3.54 -0.12 3.40
C PRO A 533 -3.25 -1.03 2.20
N ASN A 534 -2.73 -0.47 1.10
CA ASN A 534 -2.18 -1.27 0.02
C ASN A 534 -0.95 -2.07 0.52
N LEU A 535 -0.87 -3.35 0.18
CA LEU A 535 0.19 -4.25 0.62
C LEU A 535 1.13 -4.50 -0.55
N PHE A 536 2.44 -4.36 -0.33
CA PHE A 536 3.43 -4.56 -1.37
C PHE A 536 4.64 -5.33 -0.84
N GLN A 537 5.28 -6.10 -1.72
CA GLN A 537 6.66 -6.54 -1.56
C GLN A 537 7.53 -5.80 -2.57
N SER A 538 8.64 -5.24 -2.10
CA SER A 538 9.70 -4.70 -2.95
C SER A 538 10.62 -5.82 -3.41
N THR A 539 11.20 -5.71 -4.61
CA THR A 539 12.29 -6.59 -5.08
C THR A 539 13.62 -6.28 -4.37
N LEU A 540 13.78 -5.05 -3.86
CA LEU A 540 15.06 -4.53 -3.37
C LEU A 540 15.44 -5.09 -1.98
N PRO A 541 16.56 -5.83 -1.87
CA PRO A 541 17.01 -6.39 -0.61
C PRO A 541 17.68 -5.34 0.29
N PHE A 542 17.28 -5.25 1.56
CA PHE A 542 17.95 -4.35 2.51
C PHE A 542 19.40 -4.81 2.79
N PRO A 543 20.44 -3.97 2.58
CA PRO A 543 21.84 -4.42 2.62
C PRO A 543 22.31 -5.03 3.95
N ASP A 544 21.84 -4.50 5.09
CA ASP A 544 22.24 -4.92 6.45
C ASP A 544 21.24 -5.90 7.09
N ARG A 545 20.39 -6.55 6.28
CA ARG A 545 19.55 -7.67 6.72
C ARG A 545 20.42 -8.87 7.15
N ARG A 546 19.83 -9.80 7.89
CA ARG A 546 20.46 -11.08 8.20
C ARG A 546 20.73 -11.87 6.90
N LYS A 547 21.98 -12.27 6.68
CA LYS A 547 22.40 -13.05 5.48
C LYS A 547 22.66 -14.52 5.82
N ASP A 548 23.08 -14.80 7.04
CA ASP A 548 23.42 -16.13 7.53
C ASP A 548 22.94 -16.33 8.98
N ASN A 549 23.15 -17.54 9.51
CA ASN A 549 22.76 -17.86 10.88
C ASN A 549 23.81 -17.47 11.94
N THR A 550 25.07 -17.17 11.57
CA THR A 550 26.16 -16.86 12.52
C THR A 550 26.16 -15.38 12.94
N GLN A 551 25.64 -14.48 12.09
CA GLN A 551 25.46 -13.06 12.40
C GLN A 551 24.52 -12.84 13.58
N ARG A 552 24.93 -11.96 14.51
CA ARG A 552 24.15 -11.57 15.69
C ARG A 552 23.34 -10.28 15.43
N PRO A 553 22.15 -10.12 16.04
CA PRO A 553 21.42 -8.86 15.89
C PRO A 553 22.18 -7.71 16.56
N CYS A 554 22.31 -6.58 15.87
CA CYS A 554 22.98 -5.37 16.34
C CYS A 554 22.46 -4.93 17.74
N PRO A 555 23.33 -4.51 18.68
CA PRO A 555 22.91 -4.12 20.04
C PRO A 555 22.23 -2.75 20.09
N SER A 556 22.44 -1.90 19.09
CA SER A 556 21.87 -0.55 18.99
C SER A 556 20.71 -0.45 18.01
N SER A 557 19.92 0.60 18.19
CA SER A 557 18.85 1.04 17.30
C SER A 557 19.13 2.47 16.85
N ILE A 558 19.06 2.74 15.55
CA ILE A 558 19.07 4.10 15.00
C ILE A 558 17.66 4.68 15.15
N VAL A 559 17.58 5.94 15.56
CA VAL A 559 16.36 6.75 15.59
C VAL A 559 16.60 7.99 14.73
N TRP A 560 15.84 8.17 13.64
CA TRP A 560 15.95 9.37 12.81
C TRP A 560 14.58 9.98 12.53
N SER A 561 14.48 11.31 12.60
CA SER A 561 13.27 12.09 12.31
C SER A 561 13.63 13.31 11.47
N ALA A 562 12.78 13.68 10.51
CA ALA A 562 12.94 14.88 9.68
C ALA A 562 12.58 16.17 10.45
N THR A 563 13.30 16.44 11.54
CA THR A 563 13.14 17.59 12.43
C THR A 563 14.43 18.41 12.49
N PRO A 564 14.39 19.75 12.58
CA PRO A 564 15.59 20.59 12.53
C PRO A 564 16.55 20.32 13.70
N GLU A 565 16.01 20.22 14.91
CA GLU A 565 16.81 19.89 16.09
C GLU A 565 17.10 18.40 16.17
N ARG A 566 18.36 18.03 16.43
CA ARG A 566 18.83 16.65 16.71
C ARG A 566 18.07 15.57 15.90
N PRO A 567 18.18 15.55 14.56
CA PRO A 567 17.42 14.62 13.73
C PRO A 567 17.77 13.15 14.00
N LEU A 568 19.01 12.86 14.41
CA LEU A 568 19.54 11.52 14.65
C LEU A 568 19.88 11.29 16.14
N GLU A 569 19.43 10.15 16.69
CA GLU A 569 19.89 9.61 17.96
C GLU A 569 20.16 8.10 17.84
N ILE A 570 21.15 7.58 18.56
CA ILE A 570 21.39 6.14 18.68
C ILE A 570 20.90 5.66 20.05
N ALA A 571 20.15 4.57 20.06
CA ALA A 571 19.53 3.98 21.22
C ALA A 571 20.19 2.66 21.60
N VAL A 572 20.43 2.44 22.91
CA VAL A 572 20.89 1.19 23.50
C VAL A 572 20.09 0.95 24.78
N GLU A 573 19.48 -0.24 24.91
CA GLU A 573 18.55 -0.59 26.01
C GLU A 573 17.50 0.50 26.31
N GLY A 574 16.93 1.08 25.24
CA GLY A 574 15.90 2.13 25.32
C GLY A 574 16.37 3.49 25.82
N ARG A 575 17.68 3.71 25.99
CA ARG A 575 18.33 4.97 26.40
C ARG A 575 19.25 5.47 25.29
N ARG A 576 19.72 6.72 25.38
CA ARG A 576 20.65 7.30 24.42
C ARG A 576 22.06 6.70 24.56
N LEU A 577 22.73 6.40 23.45
CA LEU A 577 24.12 5.93 23.42
C LEU A 577 25.06 6.97 24.06
N GLY A 578 26.12 6.49 24.73
CA GLY A 578 27.14 7.34 25.37
C GLY A 578 26.72 7.93 26.74
N VAL A 579 25.54 7.57 27.27
CA VAL A 579 25.07 8.05 28.58
C VAL A 579 25.78 7.31 29.72
N THR A 580 26.63 8.04 30.45
CA THR A 580 27.26 7.57 31.69
C THR A 580 26.22 7.16 32.74
N LYS A 581 26.53 6.18 33.61
CA LYS A 581 25.63 5.77 34.73
C LYS A 581 25.08 6.95 35.54
N LYS A 582 25.93 7.93 35.90
CA LYS A 582 25.55 9.16 36.63
C LYS A 582 24.53 10.07 35.91
N LYS A 583 24.33 9.92 34.60
CA LYS A 583 23.39 10.71 33.79
C LYS A 583 22.15 9.89 33.34
N GLN A 584 22.01 8.65 33.80
CA GLN A 584 20.76 7.89 33.61
C GLN A 584 19.62 8.56 34.40
N GLY A 585 18.38 8.50 33.91
CA GLY A 585 17.23 9.25 34.44
C GLY A 585 17.15 10.72 34.03
N THR A 586 18.28 11.40 33.80
CA THR A 586 18.30 12.83 33.42
C THR A 586 17.74 13.10 32.01
N ALA A 587 17.38 14.35 31.71
CA ALA A 587 17.03 14.81 30.37
C ALA A 587 18.11 14.50 29.31
N ALA A 588 19.39 14.50 29.70
CA ALA A 588 20.50 14.12 28.83
C ALA A 588 20.64 12.60 28.65
N GLY A 589 20.00 11.78 29.49
CA GLY A 589 20.02 10.32 29.41
C GLY A 589 18.99 9.72 28.44
N ARG A 590 17.87 10.41 28.25
CA ARG A 590 16.69 9.91 27.52
C ARG A 590 16.67 10.30 26.05
N LEU A 591 16.05 9.44 25.23
CA LEU A 591 15.81 9.65 23.81
C LEU A 591 14.66 10.65 23.59
N GLN A 592 14.71 11.47 22.54
CA GLN A 592 13.61 12.36 22.14
C GLN A 592 12.30 11.62 21.88
N ILE A 593 12.40 10.34 21.50
CA ILE A 593 11.25 9.45 21.27
C ILE A 593 10.77 8.69 22.52
N CYS A 594 11.28 8.94 23.74
CA CYS A 594 10.74 8.30 24.95
C CYS A 594 9.31 8.82 25.29
N LYS A 595 8.63 8.26 26.30
CA LYS A 595 7.27 8.76 26.63
C LYS A 595 7.32 10.19 27.16
N LYS A 596 8.27 10.47 28.08
CA LYS A 596 8.40 11.77 28.75
C LYS A 596 8.68 12.92 27.78
N ASN A 597 9.59 12.74 26.80
CA ASN A 597 9.86 13.76 25.80
C ASN A 597 8.70 13.97 24.81
N LEU A 598 8.05 12.89 24.31
CA LEU A 598 6.86 13.04 23.46
C LEU A 598 5.67 13.66 24.22
N PHE A 599 5.59 13.50 25.55
CA PHE A 599 4.59 14.16 26.38
C PHE A 599 4.85 15.67 26.51
N LYS A 600 6.09 16.08 26.79
CA LYS A 600 6.46 17.50 26.80
C LYS A 600 6.18 18.17 25.46
N GLN A 601 6.44 17.49 24.33
CA GLN A 601 6.10 17.98 22.98
C GLN A 601 4.58 18.16 22.79
N PHE A 602 3.77 17.21 23.26
CA PHE A 602 2.31 17.33 23.29
C PHE A 602 1.85 18.56 24.10
N LEU A 603 2.32 18.71 25.34
CA LEU A 603 1.95 19.84 26.21
C LEU A 603 2.39 21.18 25.63
N THR A 604 3.54 21.22 24.94
CA THR A 604 4.00 22.42 24.20
C THR A 604 3.04 22.77 23.07
N CYS A 605 2.58 21.79 22.27
CA CYS A 605 1.58 22.04 21.23
C CYS A 605 0.23 22.49 21.82
N TRP A 606 -0.20 21.84 22.91
CA TRP A 606 -1.47 22.06 23.60
C TRP A 606 -1.62 23.48 24.17
N SER A 607 -0.54 24.03 24.73
CA SER A 607 -0.57 25.34 25.40
C SER A 607 -0.51 26.53 24.43
N LEU A 608 -0.06 26.35 23.19
CA LEU A 608 0.25 27.44 22.25
C LEU A 608 -0.96 28.20 21.68
N LYS A 609 -2.14 27.58 21.57
CA LYS A 609 -3.37 28.25 21.08
C LYS A 609 -4.54 27.92 22.01
N GLU A 610 -5.38 28.91 22.27
CA GLU A 610 -6.50 28.80 23.21
C GLU A 610 -7.55 27.76 22.80
N MET A 611 -7.70 27.51 21.49
CA MET A 611 -8.61 26.52 20.90
C MET A 611 -8.46 25.09 21.48
N PHE A 612 -7.27 24.72 21.98
CA PHE A 612 -7.03 23.43 22.65
C PHE A 612 -7.21 23.52 24.17
N ARG A 613 -6.89 24.68 24.77
CA ARG A 613 -7.09 24.94 26.21
C ARG A 613 -8.57 24.86 26.60
N ASN A 614 -9.47 25.33 25.73
CA ASN A 614 -10.92 25.32 25.94
C ASN A 614 -11.59 23.95 25.58
N GLN A 615 -10.81 22.86 25.54
CA GLN A 615 -11.31 21.47 25.42
C GLN A 615 -11.29 20.70 26.75
N VAL A 616 -11.09 21.38 27.88
CA VAL A 616 -11.07 20.82 29.23
C VAL A 616 -12.12 21.54 30.07
N GLU A 617 -12.84 20.83 30.93
CA GLU A 617 -13.75 21.46 31.89
C GLU A 617 -12.98 22.34 32.88
N PRO A 618 -13.57 23.45 33.38
CA PRO A 618 -12.85 24.47 34.17
C PRO A 618 -12.41 24.02 35.58
N SER A 619 -12.53 22.74 35.93
CA SER A 619 -12.23 22.20 37.25
C SER A 619 -10.77 21.78 37.47
N SER A 620 -9.95 21.64 36.41
CA SER A 620 -8.52 21.31 36.57
C SER A 620 -7.65 22.58 36.67
N SER A 621 -7.24 22.93 37.89
CA SER A 621 -6.24 23.97 38.12
C SER A 621 -4.87 23.58 37.54
N VAL A 622 -4.31 24.47 36.71
CA VAL A 622 -2.92 24.48 36.19
C VAL A 622 -2.51 23.29 35.29
N TYR A 623 -2.32 23.58 33.99
CA TYR A 623 -1.97 22.61 32.94
C TYR A 623 -0.67 21.80 33.14
N ASN A 624 0.22 22.22 34.05
CA ASN A 624 1.50 21.55 34.29
C ASN A 624 1.36 20.29 35.15
N ASP A 625 0.27 20.17 35.90
CA ASP A 625 0.09 19.19 36.97
C ASP A 625 -0.51 17.85 36.46
N LEU A 626 -0.97 17.82 35.20
CA LEU A 626 -1.56 16.62 34.60
C LEU A 626 -0.53 15.52 34.31
N SER A 627 -0.84 14.30 34.69
CA SER A 627 -0.05 13.12 34.36
C SER A 627 -0.24 12.66 32.91
N TYR A 628 0.74 11.92 32.40
CA TYR A 628 0.66 11.26 31.08
C TYR A 628 -0.50 10.25 30.98
N LEU A 629 -1.02 9.74 32.10
CA LEU A 629 -2.18 8.85 32.12
C LEU A 629 -3.48 9.63 31.95
N GLU A 630 -3.63 10.77 32.63
CA GLU A 630 -4.81 11.65 32.54
C GLU A 630 -4.94 12.23 31.14
N CYS A 631 -3.90 12.90 30.61
CA CYS A 631 -3.96 13.48 29.26
C CYS A 631 -4.27 12.44 28.15
N LYS A 632 -3.91 11.17 28.37
CA LYS A 632 -4.26 10.04 27.48
C LYS A 632 -5.64 9.47 27.74
N SER A 633 -6.20 9.65 28.93
CA SER A 633 -7.54 9.21 29.31
C SER A 633 -8.59 10.12 28.69
N ASP A 634 -8.33 11.43 28.65
CA ASP A 634 -9.15 12.45 27.99
C ASP A 634 -9.28 12.26 26.48
N ALA A 635 -8.44 11.44 25.85
CA ALA A 635 -8.54 11.06 24.45
C ALA A 635 -9.71 10.06 24.23
N VAL A 636 -10.91 10.44 24.67
CA VAL A 636 -12.09 9.58 24.80
C VAL A 636 -12.47 8.95 23.46
N VAL A 637 -12.53 9.73 22.38
CA VAL A 637 -12.89 9.24 21.03
C VAL A 637 -11.90 8.15 20.57
N TYR A 638 -10.59 8.42 20.63
CA TYR A 638 -9.54 7.45 20.30
C TYR A 638 -9.60 6.18 21.17
N ARG A 639 -9.87 6.33 22.47
CA ARG A 639 -9.99 5.19 23.40
C ARG A 639 -11.24 4.36 23.10
N ASN A 640 -12.36 5.00 22.81
CA ASN A 640 -13.63 4.33 22.52
C ASN A 640 -13.57 3.60 21.17
N ALA A 641 -12.92 4.17 20.15
CA ALA A 641 -12.64 3.48 18.89
C ALA A 641 -11.86 2.18 19.14
N TRP A 642 -10.81 2.21 19.97
CA TRP A 642 -10.06 0.99 20.29
C TRP A 642 -10.84 -0.01 21.16
N LYS A 643 -11.65 0.47 22.12
CA LYS A 643 -12.52 -0.40 22.93
C LYS A 643 -13.58 -1.10 22.08
N CYS A 644 -14.16 -0.40 21.11
CA CYS A 644 -15.13 -0.94 20.18
C CYS A 644 -14.53 -2.12 19.40
N VAL A 645 -13.39 -1.92 18.73
CA VAL A 645 -12.69 -3.02 18.03
C VAL A 645 -12.46 -4.23 18.95
N LEU A 646 -11.91 -4.02 20.16
CA LEU A 646 -11.66 -5.13 21.09
C LEU A 646 -12.93 -5.86 21.55
N LYS A 647 -14.05 -5.14 21.69
CA LYS A 647 -15.35 -5.71 22.08
C LYS A 647 -15.93 -6.55 20.95
N GLU A 648 -15.95 -6.03 19.73
CA GLU A 648 -16.57 -6.72 18.59
C GLU A 648 -15.73 -7.90 18.09
N THR A 649 -14.39 -7.84 18.19
CA THR A 649 -13.51 -8.93 17.75
C THR A 649 -13.16 -9.95 18.85
N ASN A 650 -13.50 -9.65 20.12
CA ASN A 650 -13.06 -10.41 21.30
C ASN A 650 -11.54 -10.65 21.41
N LEU A 651 -10.71 -9.80 20.76
CA LEU A 651 -9.25 -9.99 20.77
C LEU A 651 -8.65 -9.70 22.16
N PRO A 652 -7.87 -10.63 22.74
CA PRO A 652 -7.28 -10.43 24.05
C PRO A 652 -6.08 -9.48 23.95
N TRP A 653 -6.21 -8.27 24.49
CA TRP A 653 -5.17 -7.25 24.39
C TRP A 653 -4.59 -6.84 25.75
N THR A 654 -3.27 -6.94 25.89
CA THR A 654 -2.58 -6.54 27.13
C THR A 654 -2.36 -5.04 27.24
N MET A 655 -2.65 -4.49 28.42
CA MET A 655 -2.18 -3.16 28.83
C MET A 655 -1.01 -3.29 29.79
N LYS A 656 -0.12 -2.29 29.76
CA LYS A 656 0.94 -2.15 30.76
C LYS A 656 0.34 -1.59 32.06
N PRO A 657 0.88 -1.96 33.25
CA PRO A 657 0.48 -1.39 34.54
C PRO A 657 0.35 0.14 34.53
N SER A 658 -0.66 0.67 35.21
CA SER A 658 -1.03 2.10 35.23
C SER A 658 0.10 2.99 35.79
N ASN A 659 0.82 2.52 36.81
CA ASN A 659 1.98 3.19 37.41
C ASN A 659 3.10 3.52 36.40
N LEU A 660 3.19 2.82 35.26
CA LEU A 660 4.12 3.14 34.18
C LEU A 660 3.68 4.36 33.34
N PHE A 661 2.62 5.05 33.75
CA PHE A 661 2.01 6.20 33.05
C PHE A 661 1.66 7.38 33.97
N LEU A 662 1.84 7.27 35.29
CA LEU A 662 1.47 8.30 36.28
C LEU A 662 2.48 9.47 36.40
N PHE A 663 3.43 9.60 35.47
CA PHE A 663 4.44 10.67 35.51
C PHE A 663 3.92 11.97 34.90
N GLY A 664 4.26 13.10 35.52
CA GLY A 664 3.99 14.45 35.03
C GLY A 664 5.01 14.94 34.00
N SER A 665 4.97 16.26 33.73
CA SER A 665 5.84 16.90 32.74
C SER A 665 7.23 17.28 33.27
N GLU A 666 7.37 17.52 34.57
CA GLU A 666 8.63 17.91 35.25
C GLU A 666 9.67 16.78 35.27
N ASP A 667 10.95 17.09 35.48
CA ASP A 667 12.09 16.19 35.18
C ASP A 667 12.50 15.18 36.25
#